data_AF-A0A134B978-F1
#
_entry.id   AF-A0A134B978-F1
#
_cell.length_a   1.000
_cell.length_b   1.000
_cell.length_c   1.000
_cell.angle_alpha   90.00
_cell.angle_beta   90.00
_cell.angle_gamma   90.00
#
_symmetry.space_group_name_H-M   'P 1'
#
loop_
_entity.id
_entity.type
_entity.pdbx_description
1 polymer ?
#
loop_
_entity_poly.entity_id
_entity_poly.type
_entity_poly.pdbx_seq_one_letter_code
_entity_poly.pdbx_strand_id
1 'polypeptide(L)'
;MAYNKKAVLEGNTEAIRVILRLEKERREATEAEKVLLRGYQGFGGLKCVLNRCDNPDDLRYWSASEQNLFAPTQRLKQMIYRDAVDASTAKRYWESIKASVLTSFYTDTRIVSAIAEALSAADVQVRRCLDPSAGMGAFTETFAKSAGMVDAMEKDLLTARITQALHPYGKDNIFVRQEPFEAIGELEEKDKYDLITSNIPFGDFMVYDRSYSKGENILKRESTRTIHNYFFVKGLDTIKEGGLLAFITSQGVLDSPKNEAIRRYLMQNSRLISAIRLPSGMFSENAGTDVGSDLIVLQKQSGKEIGEGIEQQFVQTASVPKGDGFSIAFNHNSLFEGEWKDISHRTIAIDRQMGTDPYGKPAWEYTFDGSIEDMADSLRTQLSLEVEQRFDRKLYETGIPMTEEEWQVHMDKMVQKVQENIKTEGIPQEQEIKDKEEKKEDKEDEKEEENTYNLMPDSTKKQLPKLYATEKQLIGDRTAYARYFFPMGAYTAYMLEYDPKERIGFGAVTMGYGWELGYMSLKEMEEVKVKGLGIERDLYFKPTKLHEIAELEEIVREQYTKEPIIEEIKDESRQEVQKPVQEDNQPQAMVEQVEEVLKVEEAAPVLHTEPETEPAPEGVPVITLQRQYEQESREIRTDVEAPREMNGQTVFFDEDHHPIMDSTIETEAMEQFLFAPEEYSLWTQDVARVNNEIKEAAQQKKVSDNQPLSASRQPKPARSTPSSSRRSKKTASAPVREPSLFDFMEEAEPRKPQPIAEVKKEFDASPRPFLSSPDSHLRDGSIVVQNGQVGFLSDLKRHPTFNPMDLPFAQLSRLKAYIGIRESYHRLYDYEANNQAEDKEEREKLNRLYDGYVGRWGYFNQKTNTDVIKMDATGVEMLFLERSENGKYIKADIFDHPTAFSTSELSIASDPMEALGASLNKYGTVELDYMSSLLPDMEESDMLSALEGRIFYNPEEDSYEVADKFISGNVIEKAERIESWLLDHPEHEEAKQSLTALRAATPTPIPFADLDFNLGERWIPAKVYGKFASEFFETDIRVSYHSNMDEYAIGCDQKNGNIWHKYAVQGEFRRYDGLNLLKHALHNTIPDINKSKTILDAEGNEKTIKVRDGHAIQMANAKIEEIRQGFVDWLGRTPDTFKEQLSDRYNRLFNCFVRPNFDGTHQSFPDLDLKRLGIQDLYKSQKDAVWMLKTNGGGICDHEVLRP
;
A
#
# COMPACT_ATOMS: atom_id res chain seq x y z
N MET A 1 0.76 -30.60 -26.30
CA MET A 1 1.98 -30.92 -27.05
C MET A 1 2.86 -29.68 -27.22
N ALA A 2 4.18 -29.84 -27.23
CA ALA A 2 5.13 -28.72 -27.33
C ALA A 2 4.99 -27.90 -28.65
N TYR A 3 4.98 -26.56 -28.51
CA TYR A 3 4.76 -25.60 -29.59
C TYR A 3 5.79 -25.70 -30.72
N ASN A 4 5.35 -26.14 -31.91
CA ASN A 4 6.23 -26.33 -33.07
C ASN A 4 6.41 -25.03 -33.85
N LYS A 5 7.31 -24.15 -33.36
CA LYS A 5 7.71 -22.87 -33.98
C LYS A 5 7.89 -22.95 -35.50
N LYS A 6 8.46 -24.04 -36.03
CA LYS A 6 8.71 -24.19 -37.46
C LYS A 6 7.40 -24.40 -38.25
N ALA A 7 6.52 -25.28 -37.78
CA ALA A 7 5.25 -25.55 -38.45
C ALA A 7 4.34 -24.30 -38.48
N VAL A 8 4.30 -23.54 -37.37
CA VAL A 8 3.53 -22.29 -37.30
C VAL A 8 4.09 -21.23 -38.24
N LEU A 9 5.42 -21.07 -38.27
CA LEU A 9 6.08 -20.14 -39.20
C LEU A 9 5.85 -20.52 -40.68
N GLU A 10 5.83 -21.81 -41.01
CA GLU A 10 5.49 -22.29 -42.36
C GLU A 10 4.00 -22.05 -42.69
N GLY A 11 3.08 -22.32 -41.76
CA GLY A 11 1.63 -22.04 -41.92
C GLY A 11 1.32 -20.55 -42.12
N ASN A 12 1.87 -19.69 -41.25
CA ASN A 12 1.79 -18.23 -41.40
C ASN A 12 2.34 -17.77 -42.76
N THR A 13 3.45 -18.37 -43.23
CA THR A 13 4.04 -18.03 -44.53
C THR A 13 3.14 -18.38 -45.71
N GLU A 14 2.36 -19.47 -45.63
CA GLU A 14 1.37 -19.79 -46.67
C GLU A 14 0.16 -18.84 -46.62
N ALA A 15 -0.38 -18.54 -45.43
CA ALA A 15 -1.47 -17.57 -45.26
C ALA A 15 -1.11 -16.16 -45.78
N ILE A 16 0.09 -15.67 -45.44
CA ILE A 16 0.61 -14.39 -45.92
C ILE A 16 0.76 -14.40 -47.45
N ARG A 17 1.22 -15.50 -48.05
CA ARG A 17 1.30 -15.64 -49.51
C ARG A 17 -0.07 -15.51 -50.18
N VAL A 18 -1.11 -16.07 -49.55
CA VAL A 18 -2.48 -15.94 -50.04
C VAL A 18 -2.91 -14.47 -50.01
N ILE A 19 -2.72 -13.72 -48.91
CA ILE A 19 -3.08 -12.29 -48.86
C ILE A 19 -2.35 -11.46 -49.92
N LEU A 20 -1.02 -11.59 -50.01
CA LEU A 20 -0.22 -10.85 -51.01
C LEU A 20 -0.69 -11.15 -52.44
N ARG A 21 -1.16 -12.38 -52.70
CA ARG A 21 -1.76 -12.78 -53.97
C ARG A 21 -3.15 -12.17 -54.18
N LEU A 22 -4.03 -12.20 -53.17
CA LEU A 22 -5.39 -11.66 -53.26
C LEU A 22 -5.42 -10.15 -53.49
N GLU A 23 -4.55 -9.38 -52.82
CA GLU A 23 -4.41 -7.94 -53.03
C GLU A 23 -3.87 -7.62 -54.44
N LYS A 24 -2.93 -8.43 -54.94
CA LYS A 24 -2.32 -8.29 -56.28
C LYS A 24 -3.26 -8.69 -57.42
N GLU A 25 -4.06 -9.74 -57.22
CA GLU A 25 -5.10 -10.19 -58.16
C GLU A 25 -6.42 -9.40 -57.99
N ARG A 26 -6.53 -8.56 -56.95
CA ARG A 26 -7.70 -7.73 -56.60
C ARG A 26 -9.02 -8.51 -56.57
N ARG A 27 -9.02 -9.64 -55.86
CA ARG A 27 -10.18 -10.53 -55.72
C ARG A 27 -10.33 -11.06 -54.30
N GLU A 28 -11.49 -11.65 -54.04
CA GLU A 28 -11.80 -12.36 -52.81
C GLU A 28 -11.09 -13.72 -52.71
N ALA A 29 -10.97 -14.23 -51.48
CA ALA A 29 -10.50 -15.56 -51.18
C ALA A 29 -11.50 -16.63 -51.65
N THR A 30 -11.02 -17.65 -52.36
CA THR A 30 -11.79 -18.89 -52.56
C THR A 30 -11.87 -19.69 -51.26
N GLU A 31 -12.84 -20.61 -51.12
CA GLU A 31 -12.98 -21.40 -49.88
C GLU A 31 -11.72 -22.22 -49.55
N ALA A 32 -10.99 -22.73 -50.56
CA ALA A 32 -9.70 -23.38 -50.36
C ALA A 32 -8.60 -22.42 -49.85
N GLU A 33 -8.64 -21.15 -50.26
CA GLU A 33 -7.75 -20.11 -49.74
C GLU A 33 -8.16 -19.65 -48.33
N LYS A 34 -9.46 -19.58 -48.02
CA LYS A 34 -9.95 -19.29 -46.65
C LYS A 34 -9.48 -20.34 -45.64
N VAL A 35 -9.41 -21.62 -46.02
CA VAL A 35 -8.83 -22.68 -45.18
C VAL A 35 -7.35 -22.41 -44.87
N LEU A 36 -6.57 -21.92 -45.84
CA LEU A 36 -5.18 -21.53 -45.61
C LEU A 36 -5.06 -20.26 -44.74
N LEU A 37 -5.96 -19.28 -44.93
CA LEU A 37 -6.00 -18.05 -44.13
C LEU A 37 -6.33 -18.32 -42.66
N ARG A 38 -7.28 -19.23 -42.37
CA ARG A 38 -7.56 -19.70 -40.99
C ARG A 38 -6.40 -20.47 -40.36
N GLY A 39 -5.39 -20.86 -41.13
CA GLY A 39 -4.14 -21.45 -40.62
C GLY A 39 -3.13 -20.45 -40.06
N TYR A 40 -3.41 -19.14 -40.11
CA TYR A 40 -2.55 -18.12 -39.49
C TYR A 40 -2.78 -18.03 -37.97
N GLN A 41 -1.69 -18.05 -37.20
CA GLN A 41 -1.72 -18.05 -35.73
C GLN A 41 -1.00 -16.83 -35.12
N GLY A 42 -0.56 -15.87 -35.94
CA GLY A 42 0.22 -14.71 -35.48
C GLY A 42 1.66 -15.07 -35.09
N PHE A 43 2.40 -14.10 -34.53
CA PHE A 43 3.86 -14.21 -34.34
C PHE A 43 4.32 -14.18 -32.86
N GLY A 44 3.42 -14.27 -31.87
CA GLY A 44 3.76 -14.21 -30.44
C GLY A 44 4.87 -15.20 -30.02
N GLY A 45 4.66 -16.49 -30.28
CA GLY A 45 5.66 -17.54 -30.03
C GLY A 45 6.86 -17.54 -31.00
N LEU A 46 6.93 -16.63 -31.97
CA LEU A 46 7.89 -16.61 -33.07
C LEU A 46 8.89 -15.43 -32.98
N LYS A 47 9.43 -15.18 -31.77
CA LYS A 47 10.45 -14.15 -31.48
C LYS A 47 11.63 -14.13 -32.47
N CYS A 48 11.93 -15.24 -33.14
CA CYS A 48 12.93 -15.35 -34.20
C CYS A 48 12.72 -14.42 -35.41
N VAL A 49 11.52 -13.84 -35.64
CA VAL A 49 11.30 -12.81 -36.69
C VAL A 49 11.90 -11.44 -36.34
N LEU A 50 12.26 -11.21 -35.08
CA LEU A 50 12.96 -10.00 -34.65
C LEU A 50 14.44 -10.01 -35.09
N ASN A 51 15.06 -11.19 -35.17
CA ASN A 51 16.46 -11.39 -35.50
C ASN A 51 16.83 -10.93 -36.93
N ARG A 52 18.13 -10.73 -37.18
CA ARG A 52 18.66 -10.40 -38.53
C ARG A 52 18.71 -11.65 -39.40
N CYS A 53 18.29 -11.53 -40.65
CA CYS A 53 18.14 -12.64 -41.59
C CYS A 53 18.32 -12.20 -43.06
N ASP A 54 19.03 -11.09 -43.27
CA ASP A 54 19.22 -10.46 -44.57
C ASP A 54 20.39 -11.12 -45.35
N ASN A 55 21.45 -11.51 -44.65
CA ASN A 55 22.62 -12.19 -45.20
C ASN A 55 22.75 -13.60 -44.65
N PRO A 56 23.27 -14.60 -45.41
CA PRO A 56 23.53 -15.94 -44.89
C PRO A 56 24.47 -15.98 -43.67
N ASP A 57 25.38 -15.01 -43.54
CA ASP A 57 26.27 -14.86 -42.38
C ASP A 57 25.55 -14.42 -41.10
N ASP A 58 24.33 -13.87 -41.19
CA ASP A 58 23.56 -13.45 -40.00
C ASP A 58 23.21 -14.65 -39.09
N LEU A 59 23.24 -15.88 -39.63
CA LEU A 59 23.05 -17.14 -38.89
C LEU A 59 23.99 -17.29 -37.68
N ARG A 60 25.17 -16.64 -37.70
CA ARG A 60 26.13 -16.65 -36.59
C ARG A 60 25.62 -15.96 -35.32
N TYR A 61 24.63 -15.09 -35.45
CA TYR A 61 23.98 -14.39 -34.33
C TYR A 61 22.71 -15.09 -33.84
N TRP A 62 22.41 -16.29 -34.34
CA TRP A 62 21.24 -17.08 -33.93
C TRP A 62 21.63 -18.17 -32.94
N SER A 63 20.83 -18.30 -31.87
CA SER A 63 20.97 -19.36 -30.88
C SER A 63 20.92 -20.75 -31.52
N ALA A 64 21.72 -21.69 -31.02
CA ALA A 64 21.83 -23.03 -31.61
C ALA A 64 20.50 -23.80 -31.66
N SER A 65 19.56 -23.47 -30.76
CA SER A 65 18.20 -24.01 -30.73
C SER A 65 17.25 -23.44 -31.78
N GLU A 66 17.54 -22.27 -32.37
CA GLU A 66 16.67 -21.60 -33.35
C GLU A 66 17.29 -21.46 -34.76
N GLN A 67 18.54 -21.89 -34.98
CA GLN A 67 19.18 -21.88 -36.31
C GLN A 67 18.37 -22.63 -37.39
N ASN A 68 17.52 -23.60 -37.01
CA ASN A 68 16.58 -24.29 -37.89
C ASN A 68 15.41 -23.41 -38.40
N LEU A 69 15.13 -22.28 -37.75
CA LEU A 69 14.12 -21.29 -38.14
C LEU A 69 14.69 -20.20 -39.06
N PHE A 70 16.02 -20.04 -39.15
CA PHE A 70 16.67 -19.00 -39.96
C PHE A 70 16.19 -18.97 -41.41
N ALA A 71 16.28 -20.11 -42.11
CA ALA A 71 15.94 -20.19 -43.52
C ALA A 71 14.42 -20.01 -43.79
N PRO A 72 13.50 -20.59 -42.99
CA PRO A 72 12.09 -20.19 -42.99
C PRO A 72 11.85 -18.68 -42.81
N THR A 73 12.46 -18.04 -41.80
CA THR A 73 12.27 -16.60 -41.53
C THR A 73 12.82 -15.73 -42.67
N GLN A 74 14.00 -16.06 -43.22
CA GLN A 74 14.56 -15.39 -44.39
C GLN A 74 13.65 -15.55 -45.62
N ARG A 75 13.11 -16.75 -45.87
CA ARG A 75 12.17 -17.03 -46.96
C ARG A 75 10.88 -16.22 -46.83
N LEU A 76 10.32 -16.10 -45.62
CA LEU A 76 9.14 -15.27 -45.34
C LEU A 76 9.42 -13.80 -45.69
N LYS A 77 10.52 -13.23 -45.18
CA LYS A 77 10.92 -11.84 -45.47
C LYS A 77 11.10 -11.60 -46.97
N GLN A 78 11.86 -12.45 -47.65
CA GLN A 78 12.08 -12.34 -49.10
C GLN A 78 10.78 -12.46 -49.90
N MET A 79 9.85 -13.32 -49.49
CA MET A 79 8.54 -13.47 -50.14
C MET A 79 7.70 -12.19 -50.00
N ILE A 80 7.62 -11.59 -48.80
CA ILE A 80 6.88 -10.34 -48.57
C ILE A 80 7.41 -9.21 -49.46
N TYR A 81 8.74 -9.01 -49.49
CA TYR A 81 9.37 -7.96 -50.30
C TYR A 81 9.36 -8.23 -51.81
N ARG A 82 9.08 -9.47 -52.26
CA ARG A 82 8.95 -9.83 -53.68
C ARG A 82 7.50 -9.77 -54.18
N ASP A 83 6.54 -10.22 -53.37
CA ASP A 83 5.19 -10.52 -53.85
C ASP A 83 4.18 -9.41 -53.57
N ALA A 84 4.44 -8.54 -52.58
CA ALA A 84 3.61 -7.36 -52.28
C ALA A 84 3.43 -6.42 -53.47
N VAL A 85 2.42 -5.55 -53.37
CA VAL A 85 2.07 -4.56 -54.41
C VAL A 85 3.18 -3.52 -54.59
N ASP A 86 3.83 -3.11 -53.51
CA ASP A 86 4.91 -2.12 -53.50
C ASP A 86 5.82 -2.28 -52.27
N ALA A 87 7.00 -1.64 -52.30
CA ALA A 87 8.02 -1.74 -51.25
C ALA A 87 7.63 -1.10 -49.90
N SER A 88 6.73 -0.10 -49.88
CA SER A 88 6.23 0.50 -48.64
C SER A 88 5.20 -0.42 -47.97
N THR A 89 4.33 -1.08 -48.74
CA THR A 89 3.43 -2.12 -48.25
C THR A 89 4.20 -3.34 -47.72
N ALA A 90 5.23 -3.80 -48.45
CA ALA A 90 6.13 -4.85 -47.96
C ALA A 90 6.81 -4.49 -46.63
N LYS A 91 7.31 -3.25 -46.52
CA LYS A 91 7.90 -2.74 -45.29
C LYS A 91 6.88 -2.72 -44.14
N ARG A 92 5.69 -2.17 -44.37
CA ARG A 92 4.61 -2.11 -43.36
C ARG A 92 4.19 -3.49 -42.87
N TYR A 93 4.08 -4.49 -43.74
CA TYR A 93 3.79 -5.86 -43.31
C TYR A 93 4.91 -6.47 -42.47
N TRP A 94 6.18 -6.22 -42.80
CA TRP A 94 7.31 -6.67 -42.00
C TRP A 94 7.38 -5.96 -40.62
N GLU A 95 7.02 -4.68 -40.55
CA GLU A 95 6.89 -3.94 -39.29
C GLU A 95 5.70 -4.44 -38.45
N SER A 96 4.57 -4.77 -39.08
CA SER A 96 3.41 -5.45 -38.44
C SER A 96 3.83 -6.76 -37.77
N ILE A 97 4.51 -7.64 -38.53
CA ILE A 97 5.01 -8.94 -38.06
C ILE A 97 5.94 -8.77 -36.85
N LYS A 98 6.76 -7.71 -36.80
CA LYS A 98 7.63 -7.46 -35.64
C LYS A 98 6.88 -6.91 -34.43
N ALA A 99 5.90 -6.02 -34.63
CA ALA A 99 5.11 -5.47 -33.54
C ALA A 99 4.24 -6.53 -32.86
N SER A 100 3.65 -7.44 -33.65
CA SER A 100 2.72 -8.45 -33.15
C SER A 100 3.37 -9.59 -32.34
N VAL A 101 4.71 -9.72 -32.34
CA VAL A 101 5.47 -10.66 -31.48
C VAL A 101 5.18 -10.43 -29.98
N LEU A 102 4.83 -9.22 -29.57
CA LEU A 102 4.58 -8.89 -28.16
C LEU A 102 3.09 -8.98 -27.76
N THR A 103 2.17 -9.15 -28.71
CA THR A 103 0.72 -9.02 -28.46
C THR A 103 -0.17 -10.06 -29.14
N SER A 104 0.33 -10.86 -30.09
CA SER A 104 -0.47 -11.92 -30.74
C SER A 104 -0.55 -13.17 -29.86
N PHE A 105 -1.56 -13.21 -29.00
CA PHE A 105 -1.95 -14.40 -28.24
C PHE A 105 -3.23 -15.02 -28.84
N TYR A 106 -3.30 -16.35 -28.92
CA TYR A 106 -4.40 -17.06 -29.58
C TYR A 106 -5.34 -17.71 -28.55
N THR A 107 -6.64 -17.37 -28.62
CA THR A 107 -7.69 -18.00 -27.80
C THR A 107 -8.33 -19.16 -28.54
N ASP A 108 -8.50 -20.29 -27.86
CA ASP A 108 -9.15 -21.46 -28.45
C ASP A 108 -10.66 -21.23 -28.65
N THR A 109 -11.16 -21.61 -29.82
CA THR A 109 -12.58 -21.40 -30.19
C THR A 109 -13.57 -22.21 -29.36
N ARG A 110 -13.14 -23.29 -28.69
CA ARG A 110 -13.99 -24.05 -27.75
C ARG A 110 -14.33 -23.21 -26.51
N ILE A 111 -13.32 -22.55 -25.94
CA ILE A 111 -13.45 -21.64 -24.80
C ILE A 111 -14.33 -20.44 -25.16
N VAL A 112 -14.14 -19.85 -26.35
CA VAL A 112 -15.00 -18.77 -26.84
C VAL A 112 -16.45 -19.24 -27.05
N SER A 113 -16.64 -20.47 -27.56
CA SER A 113 -17.97 -21.06 -27.74
C SER A 113 -18.67 -21.29 -26.40
N ALA A 114 -17.95 -21.75 -25.37
CA ALA A 114 -18.49 -21.89 -24.01
C ALA A 114 -19.02 -20.55 -23.45
N ILE A 115 -18.30 -19.44 -23.66
CA ILE A 115 -18.73 -18.10 -23.24
C ILE A 115 -19.98 -17.66 -24.02
N ALA A 116 -20.01 -17.87 -25.34
CA ALA A 116 -21.16 -17.52 -26.18
C ALA A 116 -22.40 -18.39 -25.88
N GLU A 117 -22.22 -19.68 -25.59
CA GLU A 117 -23.28 -20.61 -25.19
C GLU A 117 -23.86 -20.23 -23.82
N ALA A 118 -23.02 -19.90 -22.83
CA ALA A 118 -23.48 -19.47 -21.51
C ALA A 118 -24.34 -18.19 -21.54
N LEU A 119 -23.91 -17.18 -22.31
CA LEU A 119 -24.71 -15.96 -22.51
C LEU A 119 -26.01 -16.24 -23.30
N SER A 120 -25.99 -17.21 -24.20
CA SER A 120 -27.19 -17.62 -24.96
C SER A 120 -28.18 -18.42 -24.10
N ALA A 121 -27.70 -19.24 -23.16
CA ALA A 121 -28.52 -20.02 -22.23
C ALA A 121 -29.38 -19.12 -21.31
N ALA A 122 -28.88 -17.93 -20.97
CA ALA A 122 -29.60 -16.91 -20.21
C ALA A 122 -30.54 -16.00 -21.05
N ASP A 123 -30.78 -16.33 -22.33
CA ASP A 123 -31.63 -15.56 -23.28
C ASP A 123 -31.18 -14.09 -23.45
N VAL A 124 -29.86 -13.83 -23.44
CA VAL A 124 -29.30 -12.50 -23.68
C VAL A 124 -29.29 -12.18 -25.19
N GLN A 125 -30.29 -11.41 -25.64
CA GLN A 125 -30.46 -11.09 -27.07
C GLN A 125 -29.56 -9.94 -27.55
N VAL A 126 -28.34 -10.27 -27.96
CA VAL A 126 -27.34 -9.34 -28.49
C VAL A 126 -27.68 -8.88 -29.92
N ARG A 127 -27.89 -7.58 -30.15
CA ARG A 127 -28.11 -7.04 -31.50
C ARG A 127 -26.85 -6.42 -32.08
N ARG A 128 -26.02 -5.78 -31.24
CA ARG A 128 -24.69 -5.27 -31.58
C ARG A 128 -23.64 -5.77 -30.60
N CYS A 129 -22.67 -6.52 -31.12
CA CYS A 129 -21.45 -6.91 -30.42
C CYS A 129 -20.27 -6.05 -30.90
N LEU A 130 -19.32 -5.76 -30.00
CA LEU A 130 -17.99 -5.21 -30.34
C LEU A 130 -16.90 -6.19 -29.88
N ASP A 131 -15.98 -6.51 -30.79
CA ASP A 131 -14.73 -7.21 -30.52
C ASP A 131 -13.55 -6.21 -30.68
N PRO A 132 -13.13 -5.50 -29.60
CA PRO A 132 -12.18 -4.38 -29.69
C PRO A 132 -10.71 -4.79 -29.95
N SER A 133 -10.42 -6.08 -29.98
CA SER A 133 -9.07 -6.65 -30.19
C SER A 133 -9.19 -8.03 -30.86
N ALA A 134 -9.85 -8.05 -32.02
CA ALA A 134 -10.38 -9.27 -32.62
C ALA A 134 -9.32 -10.29 -33.06
N GLY A 135 -8.10 -9.85 -33.43
CA GLY A 135 -7.07 -10.71 -34.00
C GLY A 135 -7.59 -11.48 -35.22
N MET A 136 -7.48 -12.81 -35.14
CA MET A 136 -8.00 -13.73 -36.17
C MET A 136 -9.53 -13.93 -36.11
N GLY A 137 -10.22 -13.21 -35.23
CA GLY A 137 -11.68 -13.18 -35.15
C GLY A 137 -12.30 -14.36 -34.40
N ALA A 138 -11.63 -14.95 -33.41
CA ALA A 138 -12.19 -16.08 -32.65
C ALA A 138 -13.50 -15.72 -31.91
N PHE A 139 -13.51 -14.59 -31.21
CA PHE A 139 -14.71 -13.99 -30.62
C PHE A 139 -15.69 -13.54 -31.72
N THR A 140 -15.21 -12.75 -32.67
CA THR A 140 -15.97 -12.29 -33.84
C THR A 140 -16.77 -13.40 -34.58
N GLU A 141 -16.13 -14.47 -35.07
CA GLU A 141 -16.79 -15.59 -35.78
C GLU A 141 -17.76 -16.38 -34.88
N THR A 142 -17.51 -16.40 -33.57
CA THR A 142 -18.35 -17.17 -32.64
C THR A 142 -19.61 -16.40 -32.27
N PHE A 143 -19.49 -15.14 -31.88
CA PHE A 143 -20.63 -14.28 -31.57
C PHE A 143 -21.44 -13.87 -32.81
N ALA A 144 -20.87 -13.89 -34.01
CA ALA A 144 -21.63 -13.70 -35.26
C ALA A 144 -22.73 -14.77 -35.49
N LYS A 145 -22.69 -15.91 -34.78
CA LYS A 145 -23.75 -16.94 -34.86
C LYS A 145 -25.02 -16.56 -34.11
N SER A 146 -24.92 -15.69 -33.10
CA SER A 146 -26.03 -15.29 -32.21
C SER A 146 -26.33 -13.79 -32.23
N ALA A 147 -25.34 -12.94 -32.54
CA ALA A 147 -25.48 -11.49 -32.58
C ALA A 147 -25.98 -10.96 -33.93
N GLY A 148 -26.84 -9.94 -33.91
CA GLY A 148 -27.35 -9.31 -35.14
C GLY A 148 -26.29 -8.62 -36.02
N MET A 149 -25.22 -8.12 -35.41
CA MET A 149 -24.06 -7.50 -36.06
C MET A 149 -22.86 -7.53 -35.11
N VAL A 150 -21.67 -7.81 -35.63
CA VAL A 150 -20.40 -7.72 -34.91
C VAL A 150 -19.50 -6.68 -35.57
N ASP A 151 -19.29 -5.55 -34.90
CA ASP A 151 -18.17 -4.65 -35.22
C ASP A 151 -16.89 -5.29 -34.63
N ALA A 152 -15.83 -5.43 -35.43
CA ALA A 152 -14.57 -6.05 -35.01
C ALA A 152 -13.39 -5.11 -35.32
N MET A 153 -12.52 -4.88 -34.35
CA MET A 153 -11.37 -3.98 -34.48
C MET A 153 -10.06 -4.73 -34.34
N GLU A 154 -9.12 -4.49 -35.26
CA GLU A 154 -7.76 -5.03 -35.18
C GLU A 154 -6.73 -3.96 -35.57
N LYS A 155 -5.71 -3.81 -34.72
CA LYS A 155 -4.65 -2.80 -34.80
C LYS A 155 -3.51 -3.26 -35.72
N ASP A 156 -3.18 -4.55 -35.71
CA ASP A 156 -2.18 -5.16 -36.58
C ASP A 156 -2.67 -5.20 -38.04
N LEU A 157 -1.93 -4.53 -38.94
CA LEU A 157 -2.29 -4.39 -40.35
C LEU A 157 -2.41 -5.74 -41.06
N LEU A 158 -1.52 -6.69 -40.75
CA LEU A 158 -1.48 -7.99 -41.42
C LEU A 158 -2.65 -8.88 -40.98
N THR A 159 -2.89 -8.97 -39.68
CA THR A 159 -3.96 -9.77 -39.09
C THR A 159 -5.33 -9.20 -39.46
N ALA A 160 -5.52 -7.87 -39.38
CA ALA A 160 -6.74 -7.22 -39.87
C ALA A 160 -7.01 -7.51 -41.35
N ARG A 161 -5.96 -7.56 -42.20
CA ARG A 161 -6.08 -7.92 -43.63
C ARG A 161 -6.47 -9.39 -43.85
N ILE A 162 -5.98 -10.30 -43.00
CA ILE A 162 -6.39 -11.71 -43.04
C ILE A 162 -7.86 -11.84 -42.66
N THR A 163 -8.28 -11.24 -41.55
CA THR A 163 -9.67 -11.31 -41.07
C THR A 163 -10.64 -10.60 -42.03
N GLN A 164 -10.23 -9.50 -42.69
CA GLN A 164 -10.99 -8.87 -43.80
C GLN A 164 -11.11 -9.75 -45.06
N ALA A 165 -10.16 -10.64 -45.33
CA ALA A 165 -10.21 -11.57 -46.46
C ALA A 165 -11.02 -12.84 -46.14
N LEU A 166 -11.14 -13.20 -44.85
CA LEU A 166 -12.06 -14.22 -44.36
C LEU A 166 -13.51 -13.74 -44.38
N HIS A 167 -13.75 -12.47 -43.99
CA HIS A 167 -15.07 -11.84 -43.82
C HIS A 167 -15.22 -10.59 -44.71
N PRO A 168 -15.56 -10.75 -46.01
CA PRO A 168 -15.68 -9.62 -46.93
C PRO A 168 -16.89 -8.73 -46.59
N TYR A 169 -16.67 -7.41 -46.64
CA TYR A 169 -17.68 -6.40 -46.29
C TYR A 169 -19.02 -6.62 -47.01
N GLY A 170 -20.10 -6.71 -46.23
CA GLY A 170 -21.47 -6.80 -46.73
C GLY A 170 -21.91 -8.20 -47.21
N LYS A 171 -21.12 -9.25 -46.93
CA LYS A 171 -21.55 -10.65 -47.13
C LYS A 171 -22.08 -11.29 -45.85
N ASP A 172 -21.35 -11.07 -44.77
CA ASP A 172 -21.62 -11.63 -43.44
C ASP A 172 -21.99 -10.50 -42.46
N ASN A 173 -22.49 -10.84 -41.27
CA ASN A 173 -22.83 -9.90 -40.19
C ASN A 173 -21.60 -9.45 -39.36
N ILE A 174 -20.42 -9.49 -39.96
CA ILE A 174 -19.11 -9.15 -39.37
C ILE A 174 -18.54 -7.94 -40.12
N PHE A 175 -18.07 -6.92 -39.38
CA PHE A 175 -17.40 -5.77 -39.96
C PHE A 175 -16.02 -5.50 -39.33
N VAL A 176 -14.97 -5.89 -40.06
CA VAL A 176 -13.57 -5.81 -39.60
C VAL A 176 -12.92 -4.46 -39.97
N ARG A 177 -12.59 -3.66 -38.96
CA ARG A 177 -11.91 -2.36 -39.05
C ARG A 177 -10.42 -2.52 -38.75
N GLN A 178 -9.55 -1.98 -39.61
CA GLN A 178 -8.09 -1.96 -39.39
C GLN A 178 -7.70 -0.72 -38.56
N GLU A 179 -8.24 -0.64 -37.35
CA GLU A 179 -8.23 0.53 -36.48
C GLU A 179 -7.99 0.10 -35.02
N PRO A 180 -7.27 0.87 -34.20
CA PRO A 180 -7.14 0.60 -32.77
C PRO A 180 -8.42 0.95 -32.01
N PHE A 181 -8.64 0.34 -30.84
CA PHE A 181 -9.80 0.66 -29.97
C PHE A 181 -9.83 2.14 -29.53
N GLU A 182 -8.66 2.81 -29.48
CA GLU A 182 -8.54 4.28 -29.30
C GLU A 182 -9.28 5.12 -30.37
N ALA A 183 -9.64 4.54 -31.53
CA ALA A 183 -10.34 5.25 -32.59
C ALA A 183 -11.84 5.44 -32.34
N ILE A 184 -12.45 4.74 -31.37
CA ILE A 184 -13.87 4.93 -31.04
C ILE A 184 -14.07 6.28 -30.32
N GLY A 185 -14.77 7.19 -31.00
CA GLY A 185 -15.09 8.54 -30.52
C GLY A 185 -16.25 8.58 -29.52
N GLU A 186 -16.14 9.46 -28.54
CA GLU A 186 -17.00 9.54 -27.33
C GLU A 186 -18.47 9.93 -27.55
N LEU A 187 -18.86 10.33 -28.77
CA LEU A 187 -20.18 10.91 -29.05
C LEU A 187 -20.95 10.20 -30.17
N GLU A 188 -20.28 9.56 -31.13
CA GLU A 188 -20.94 8.93 -32.29
C GLU A 188 -21.24 7.44 -32.06
N GLU A 189 -20.46 6.79 -31.18
CA GLU A 189 -20.51 5.34 -30.92
C GLU A 189 -20.78 5.01 -29.44
N LYS A 190 -21.11 6.02 -28.62
CA LYS A 190 -21.44 5.85 -27.20
C LYS A 190 -22.78 5.14 -27.03
N ASP A 191 -22.86 4.24 -26.04
CA ASP A 191 -24.05 3.48 -25.69
C ASP A 191 -24.64 2.66 -26.88
N LYS A 192 -23.82 2.37 -27.90
CA LYS A 192 -24.21 1.72 -29.16
C LYS A 192 -24.28 0.18 -29.07
N TYR A 193 -23.45 -0.42 -28.22
CA TYR A 193 -23.24 -1.87 -28.19
C TYR A 193 -24.04 -2.53 -27.06
N ASP A 194 -24.65 -3.69 -27.34
CA ASP A 194 -25.35 -4.50 -26.33
C ASP A 194 -24.37 -5.41 -25.56
N LEU A 195 -23.30 -5.86 -26.23
CA LEU A 195 -22.21 -6.72 -25.73
C LEU A 195 -20.87 -6.17 -26.22
N ILE A 196 -19.84 -6.22 -25.37
CA ILE A 196 -18.43 -6.04 -25.77
C ILE A 196 -17.64 -7.23 -25.24
N THR A 197 -16.93 -7.96 -26.11
CA THR A 197 -16.21 -9.18 -25.70
C THR A 197 -15.00 -9.49 -26.57
N SER A 198 -13.90 -9.92 -25.93
CA SER A 198 -12.62 -10.23 -26.58
C SER A 198 -11.65 -10.90 -25.60
N ASN A 199 -10.50 -11.34 -26.11
CA ASN A 199 -9.29 -11.54 -25.31
C ASN A 199 -8.43 -10.28 -25.46
N ILE A 200 -8.37 -9.45 -24.42
CA ILE A 200 -7.75 -8.12 -24.51
C ILE A 200 -6.22 -8.23 -24.36
N PRO A 201 -5.41 -7.41 -25.05
CA PRO A 201 -3.95 -7.49 -24.96
C PRO A 201 -3.43 -7.26 -23.54
N PHE A 202 -2.48 -8.08 -23.10
CA PHE A 202 -1.88 -8.02 -21.76
C PHE A 202 -0.63 -7.09 -21.77
N GLY A 203 -0.34 -6.47 -20.63
CA GLY A 203 0.91 -5.72 -20.40
C GLY A 203 0.77 -4.36 -19.72
N ASP A 204 1.91 -3.86 -19.21
CA ASP A 204 2.05 -2.61 -18.47
C ASP A 204 2.56 -1.46 -19.36
N PHE A 205 1.94 -1.27 -20.53
CA PHE A 205 2.28 -0.19 -21.45
C PHE A 205 1.13 0.80 -21.67
N MET A 206 1.51 2.06 -21.89
CA MET A 206 0.59 3.19 -21.92
C MET A 206 -0.17 3.30 -23.27
N VAL A 207 -1.47 3.59 -23.20
CA VAL A 207 -2.35 3.79 -24.35
C VAL A 207 -2.71 5.26 -24.50
N TYR A 208 -2.29 5.90 -25.60
CA TYR A 208 -2.62 7.31 -25.86
C TYR A 208 -4.00 7.46 -26.52
N ASP A 209 -5.08 7.40 -25.71
CA ASP A 209 -6.34 8.03 -26.09
C ASP A 209 -6.28 9.52 -25.75
N ARG A 210 -6.55 10.38 -26.74
CA ARG A 210 -6.58 11.83 -26.60
C ARG A 210 -7.63 12.31 -25.59
N SER A 211 -8.79 11.67 -25.48
CA SER A 211 -9.85 12.15 -24.60
C SER A 211 -9.51 11.84 -23.14
N TYR A 212 -9.12 10.60 -22.84
CA TYR A 212 -8.70 10.19 -21.49
C TYR A 212 -7.43 10.93 -21.05
N SER A 213 -6.49 11.19 -21.95
CA SER A 213 -5.27 11.96 -21.67
C SER A 213 -5.51 13.46 -21.39
N LYS A 214 -6.72 13.99 -21.68
CA LYS A 214 -7.07 15.41 -21.51
C LYS A 214 -8.31 15.67 -20.65
N GLY A 215 -9.04 14.64 -20.25
CA GLY A 215 -10.22 14.76 -19.41
C GLY A 215 -9.86 15.13 -17.97
N GLU A 216 -10.82 15.74 -17.28
CA GLU A 216 -10.71 16.11 -15.86
C GLU A 216 -10.78 14.89 -14.93
N ASN A 217 -11.31 13.76 -15.42
CA ASN A 217 -11.46 12.52 -14.65
C ASN A 217 -10.11 11.81 -14.49
N ILE A 218 -9.56 11.89 -13.27
CA ILE A 218 -8.27 11.30 -12.87
C ILE A 218 -8.22 9.79 -13.15
N LEU A 219 -9.30 9.04 -12.90
CA LEU A 219 -9.33 7.58 -13.07
C LEU A 219 -9.31 7.16 -14.54
N LYS A 220 -9.90 7.95 -15.44
CA LYS A 220 -9.78 7.74 -16.90
C LYS A 220 -8.37 8.05 -17.40
N ARG A 221 -7.68 9.04 -16.82
CA ARG A 221 -6.26 9.30 -17.10
C ARG A 221 -5.34 8.25 -16.49
N GLU A 222 -5.70 7.67 -15.34
CA GLU A 222 -4.91 6.62 -14.70
C GLU A 222 -5.03 5.29 -15.47
N SER A 223 -6.22 4.95 -15.97
CA SER A 223 -6.44 3.72 -16.75
C SER A 223 -5.62 3.67 -18.04
N THR A 224 -5.22 4.81 -18.63
CA THR A 224 -4.33 4.81 -19.80
C THR A 224 -2.93 4.28 -19.52
N ARG A 225 -2.50 4.10 -18.27
CA ARG A 225 -1.13 3.67 -17.92
C ARG A 225 -0.84 2.20 -18.25
N THR A 226 -1.85 1.33 -18.22
CA THR A 226 -1.73 -0.08 -18.62
C THR A 226 -2.87 -0.44 -19.57
N ILE A 227 -2.59 -1.22 -20.62
CA ILE A 227 -3.56 -1.46 -21.69
C ILE A 227 -4.80 -2.23 -21.20
N HIS A 228 -4.64 -3.16 -20.26
CA HIS A 228 -5.76 -3.91 -19.68
C HIS A 228 -6.75 -3.00 -18.95
N ASN A 229 -6.27 -2.06 -18.12
CA ASN A 229 -7.12 -1.11 -17.40
C ASN A 229 -7.86 -0.17 -18.37
N TYR A 230 -7.16 0.33 -19.38
CA TYR A 230 -7.77 1.16 -20.42
C TYR A 230 -8.91 0.44 -21.13
N PHE A 231 -8.73 -0.84 -21.50
CA PHE A 231 -9.76 -1.61 -22.21
C PHE A 231 -11.04 -1.79 -21.39
N PHE A 232 -10.96 -2.09 -20.09
CA PHE A 232 -12.15 -2.17 -19.23
C PHE A 232 -12.88 -0.82 -19.12
N VAL A 233 -12.15 0.27 -18.84
CA VAL A 233 -12.76 1.60 -18.66
C VAL A 233 -13.36 2.14 -19.96
N LYS A 234 -12.68 1.96 -21.11
CA LYS A 234 -13.18 2.31 -22.45
C LYS A 234 -14.35 1.41 -22.90
N GLY A 235 -14.37 0.15 -22.47
CA GLY A 235 -15.49 -0.76 -22.68
C GLY A 235 -16.76 -0.28 -21.99
N LEU A 236 -16.70 0.07 -20.70
CA LEU A 236 -17.85 0.63 -19.97
C LEU A 236 -18.32 1.99 -20.53
N ASP A 237 -17.41 2.81 -21.06
CA ASP A 237 -17.79 4.06 -21.73
C ASP A 237 -18.53 3.85 -23.08
N THR A 238 -18.21 2.77 -23.80
CA THR A 238 -18.73 2.53 -25.17
C THR A 238 -19.96 1.62 -25.22
N ILE A 239 -20.15 0.74 -24.23
CA ILE A 239 -21.32 -0.13 -24.13
C ILE A 239 -22.58 0.61 -23.65
N LYS A 240 -23.78 0.16 -24.03
CA LYS A 240 -25.05 0.71 -23.51
C LYS A 240 -25.18 0.52 -21.99
N GLU A 241 -25.96 1.39 -21.36
CA GLU A 241 -26.45 1.15 -19.99
C GLU A 241 -27.15 -0.21 -19.89
N GLY A 242 -26.78 -1.02 -18.90
CA GLY A 242 -27.25 -2.40 -18.74
C GLY A 242 -26.65 -3.44 -19.70
N GLY A 243 -25.77 -3.07 -20.63
CA GLY A 243 -25.07 -4.01 -21.52
C GLY A 243 -24.00 -4.84 -20.80
N LEU A 244 -23.55 -5.93 -21.45
CA LEU A 244 -22.55 -6.86 -20.91
C LEU A 244 -21.14 -6.66 -21.49
N LEU A 245 -20.14 -6.57 -20.63
CA LEU A 245 -18.72 -6.55 -20.99
C LEU A 245 -18.09 -7.86 -20.50
N ALA A 246 -17.50 -8.65 -21.40
CA ALA A 246 -16.95 -9.97 -21.10
C ALA A 246 -15.53 -10.12 -21.69
N PHE A 247 -14.49 -9.93 -20.88
CA PHE A 247 -13.10 -9.96 -21.32
C PHE A 247 -12.30 -11.07 -20.65
N ILE A 248 -11.52 -11.81 -21.46
CA ILE A 248 -10.36 -12.54 -20.94
C ILE A 248 -9.20 -11.54 -20.80
N THR A 249 -8.55 -11.52 -19.64
CA THR A 249 -7.50 -10.57 -19.27
C THR A 249 -6.40 -11.23 -18.43
N SER A 250 -5.27 -10.56 -18.25
CA SER A 250 -4.20 -11.00 -17.35
C SER A 250 -4.59 -10.82 -15.87
N GLN A 251 -4.20 -11.76 -15.01
CA GLN A 251 -4.44 -11.73 -13.55
C GLN A 251 -4.03 -10.42 -12.86
N GLY A 252 -3.09 -9.66 -13.43
CA GLY A 252 -2.69 -8.34 -12.95
C GLY A 252 -3.84 -7.33 -12.78
N VAL A 253 -4.98 -7.48 -13.47
CA VAL A 253 -6.18 -6.66 -13.22
C VAL A 253 -6.70 -6.87 -11.79
N LEU A 254 -6.87 -8.13 -11.38
CA LEU A 254 -7.42 -8.52 -10.08
C LEU A 254 -6.36 -8.48 -8.98
N ASP A 255 -5.16 -8.98 -9.25
CA ASP A 255 -4.15 -9.26 -8.21
C ASP A 255 -3.24 -8.07 -7.87
N SER A 256 -3.08 -7.09 -8.78
CA SER A 256 -2.24 -5.92 -8.54
C SER A 256 -2.89 -4.95 -7.54
N PRO A 257 -2.24 -4.61 -6.40
CA PRO A 257 -2.76 -3.61 -5.47
C PRO A 257 -2.89 -2.22 -6.12
N LYS A 258 -2.01 -1.90 -7.09
CA LYS A 258 -2.07 -0.62 -7.84
C LYS A 258 -3.38 -0.45 -8.62
N ASN A 259 -4.05 -1.55 -8.97
CA ASN A 259 -5.30 -1.55 -9.73
C ASN A 259 -6.55 -1.42 -8.84
N GLU A 260 -6.43 -1.32 -7.51
CA GLU A 260 -7.57 -1.16 -6.58
C GLU A 260 -8.47 0.03 -6.95
N ALA A 261 -7.88 1.18 -7.31
CA ALA A 261 -8.63 2.36 -7.75
C ALA A 261 -9.42 2.12 -9.05
N ILE A 262 -8.89 1.30 -9.98
CA ILE A 262 -9.59 0.90 -11.19
C ILE A 262 -10.68 -0.11 -10.88
N ARG A 263 -10.42 -1.15 -10.06
CA ARG A 263 -11.45 -2.12 -9.66
C ARG A 263 -12.61 -1.45 -8.91
N ARG A 264 -12.33 -0.48 -8.04
CA ARG A 264 -13.33 0.38 -7.40
C ARG A 264 -14.17 1.13 -8.42
N TYR A 265 -13.54 1.75 -9.44
CA TYR A 265 -14.25 2.40 -10.54
C TYR A 265 -15.14 1.43 -11.34
N LEU A 266 -14.67 0.21 -11.61
CA LEU A 266 -15.47 -0.82 -12.29
C LEU A 266 -16.71 -1.19 -11.47
N MET A 267 -16.56 -1.47 -10.17
CA MET A 267 -17.70 -1.82 -9.30
C MET A 267 -18.67 -0.64 -9.05
N GLN A 268 -18.22 0.62 -9.19
CA GLN A 268 -19.10 1.80 -9.13
C GLN A 268 -19.87 2.09 -10.43
N ASN A 269 -19.49 1.45 -11.55
CA ASN A 269 -20.09 1.69 -12.87
C ASN A 269 -20.57 0.39 -13.55
N SER A 270 -20.47 -0.75 -12.87
CA SER A 270 -20.94 -2.04 -13.34
C SER A 270 -21.17 -3.02 -12.19
N ARG A 271 -22.16 -3.89 -12.36
CA ARG A 271 -22.45 -5.05 -11.51
C ARG A 271 -21.54 -6.21 -11.88
N LEU A 272 -20.95 -6.86 -10.89
CA LEU A 272 -20.18 -8.09 -11.12
C LEU A 272 -21.14 -9.25 -11.46
N ILE A 273 -21.03 -9.79 -12.67
CA ILE A 273 -21.75 -11.01 -13.06
C ILE A 273 -20.89 -12.23 -12.76
N SER A 274 -19.65 -12.23 -13.24
CA SER A 274 -18.73 -13.37 -13.11
C SER A 274 -17.27 -12.90 -13.08
N ALA A 275 -16.43 -13.60 -12.31
CA ALA A 275 -14.97 -13.44 -12.30
C ALA A 275 -14.34 -14.83 -12.09
N ILE A 276 -13.96 -15.46 -13.19
CA ILE A 276 -13.49 -16.86 -13.22
C ILE A 276 -12.00 -16.88 -13.57
N ARG A 277 -11.18 -17.41 -12.67
CA ARG A 277 -9.75 -17.62 -12.91
C ARG A 277 -9.52 -18.85 -13.78
N LEU A 278 -8.72 -18.69 -14.83
CA LEU A 278 -8.39 -19.74 -15.80
C LEU A 278 -7.05 -20.40 -15.41
N PRO A 279 -6.82 -21.67 -15.77
CA PRO A 279 -5.67 -22.42 -15.27
C PRO A 279 -4.34 -21.90 -15.84
N SER A 280 -3.27 -22.10 -15.07
CA SER A 280 -1.92 -21.68 -15.44
C SER A 280 -1.47 -22.35 -16.75
N GLY A 281 -0.77 -21.60 -17.60
CA GLY A 281 -0.28 -22.12 -18.86
C GLY A 281 -1.36 -22.41 -19.93
N MET A 282 -2.62 -22.00 -19.76
CA MET A 282 -3.69 -22.15 -20.77
C MET A 282 -3.29 -21.61 -22.17
N PHE A 283 -2.45 -20.57 -22.23
CA PHE A 283 -1.94 -19.99 -23.46
C PHE A 283 -0.54 -20.47 -23.87
N SER A 284 0.10 -21.35 -23.09
CA SER A 284 1.47 -21.83 -23.33
C SER A 284 1.59 -22.59 -24.67
N GLU A 285 0.71 -23.57 -24.92
CA GLU A 285 0.82 -24.48 -26.07
C GLU A 285 0.54 -23.81 -27.42
N ASN A 286 -0.28 -22.76 -27.45
CA ASN A 286 -0.71 -22.08 -28.67
C ASN A 286 -0.04 -20.71 -28.87
N ALA A 287 0.28 -20.00 -27.79
CA ALA A 287 0.77 -18.61 -27.85
C ALA A 287 2.18 -18.41 -27.28
N GLY A 288 2.72 -19.37 -26.51
CA GLY A 288 4.08 -19.32 -25.96
C GLY A 288 4.24 -18.38 -24.78
N THR A 289 3.20 -18.24 -23.94
CA THR A 289 3.22 -17.43 -22.71
C THR A 289 2.52 -18.14 -21.55
N ASP A 290 3.18 -18.19 -20.41
CA ASP A 290 2.71 -18.89 -19.20
C ASP A 290 2.02 -17.94 -18.20
N VAL A 291 1.57 -16.77 -18.67
CA VAL A 291 0.90 -15.73 -17.86
C VAL A 291 -0.52 -16.20 -17.50
N GLY A 292 -0.80 -16.27 -16.20
CA GLY A 292 -2.13 -16.59 -15.69
C GLY A 292 -3.18 -15.54 -16.09
N SER A 293 -4.41 -16.01 -16.34
CA SER A 293 -5.49 -15.21 -16.95
C SER A 293 -6.82 -15.40 -16.22
N ASP A 294 -7.66 -14.37 -16.29
CA ASP A 294 -9.01 -14.33 -15.69
C ASP A 294 -10.05 -13.96 -16.76
N LEU A 295 -11.23 -14.58 -16.72
CA LEU A 295 -12.42 -14.13 -17.45
C LEU A 295 -13.26 -13.26 -16.50
N ILE A 296 -13.50 -12.01 -16.88
CA ILE A 296 -14.31 -11.06 -16.09
C ILE A 296 -15.53 -10.66 -16.93
N VAL A 297 -16.73 -10.84 -16.35
CA VAL A 297 -18.02 -10.45 -16.94
C VAL A 297 -18.73 -9.43 -16.04
N LEU A 298 -18.99 -8.25 -16.60
CA LEU A 298 -19.56 -7.09 -15.94
C LEU A 298 -20.83 -6.64 -16.68
N GLN A 299 -21.85 -6.19 -15.94
CA GLN A 299 -23.03 -5.54 -16.51
C GLN A 299 -23.00 -4.04 -16.19
N LYS A 300 -23.02 -3.16 -17.17
CA LYS A 300 -22.94 -1.70 -16.95
C LYS A 300 -24.11 -1.21 -16.10
N GLN A 301 -23.80 -0.52 -15.01
CA GLN A 301 -24.75 0.10 -14.08
C GLN A 301 -24.08 1.37 -13.53
N SER A 302 -24.28 2.49 -14.23
CA SER A 302 -23.54 3.73 -14.02
C SER A 302 -23.89 4.42 -12.69
N GLY A 303 -22.89 4.74 -11.88
CA GLY A 303 -23.06 5.53 -10.66
C GLY A 303 -23.73 4.80 -9.50
N LYS A 304 -23.51 3.48 -9.37
CA LYS A 304 -23.98 2.70 -8.22
C LYS A 304 -22.97 2.68 -7.08
N GLU A 305 -23.47 2.36 -5.88
CA GLU A 305 -22.63 1.97 -4.75
C GLU A 305 -22.15 0.51 -4.91
N ILE A 306 -21.11 0.15 -4.17
CA ILE A 306 -20.47 -1.17 -4.24
C ILE A 306 -21.20 -2.11 -3.29
N GLY A 307 -21.69 -3.23 -3.80
CA GLY A 307 -22.38 -4.23 -2.99
C GLY A 307 -21.45 -4.94 -2.01
N GLU A 308 -22.01 -5.37 -0.88
CA GLU A 308 -21.30 -6.19 0.10
C GLU A 308 -20.96 -7.58 -0.46
N GLY A 309 -20.00 -8.27 0.16
CA GLY A 309 -19.55 -9.59 -0.30
C GLY A 309 -18.74 -9.52 -1.60
N ILE A 310 -19.28 -10.04 -2.71
CA ILE A 310 -18.47 -10.33 -3.92
C ILE A 310 -17.89 -9.08 -4.60
N GLU A 311 -18.59 -7.94 -4.61
CA GLU A 311 -18.07 -6.72 -5.25
C GLU A 311 -17.02 -6.03 -4.36
N GLN A 312 -17.17 -6.13 -3.04
CA GLN A 312 -16.15 -5.71 -2.07
C GLN A 312 -14.88 -6.59 -2.18
N GLN A 313 -15.04 -7.93 -2.26
CA GLN A 313 -13.95 -8.87 -2.50
C GLN A 313 -13.22 -8.59 -3.83
N PHE A 314 -13.96 -8.26 -4.91
CA PHE A 314 -13.37 -7.89 -6.20
C PHE A 314 -12.45 -6.67 -6.10
N VAL A 315 -12.80 -5.66 -5.30
CA VAL A 315 -11.94 -4.47 -5.11
C VAL A 315 -10.70 -4.80 -4.29
N GLN A 316 -10.83 -5.62 -3.24
CA GLN A 316 -9.77 -5.92 -2.27
C GLN A 316 -8.67 -6.87 -2.82
N THR A 317 -7.50 -6.82 -2.18
CA THR A 317 -6.40 -7.77 -2.38
C THR A 317 -5.92 -8.30 -1.05
N ALA A 318 -5.69 -9.61 -0.97
CA ALA A 318 -5.07 -10.29 0.15
C ALA A 318 -3.56 -10.49 -0.10
N SER A 319 -2.80 -10.68 0.99
CA SER A 319 -1.35 -10.86 0.98
C SER A 319 -1.00 -12.27 1.44
N VAL A 320 -0.32 -13.04 0.58
CA VAL A 320 0.05 -14.43 0.89
C VAL A 320 1.40 -14.44 1.61
N PRO A 321 1.52 -14.97 2.84
CA PRO A 321 2.78 -15.03 3.58
C PRO A 321 3.70 -16.13 3.02
N LYS A 322 5.01 -15.93 3.15
CA LYS A 322 6.05 -16.83 2.61
C LYS A 322 6.33 -18.08 3.46
N GLY A 323 5.47 -18.38 4.42
CA GLY A 323 5.66 -19.46 5.41
C GLY A 323 6.62 -19.12 6.56
N ASP A 324 7.24 -17.94 6.56
CA ASP A 324 8.04 -17.39 7.66
C ASP A 324 7.23 -16.52 8.64
N GLY A 325 5.93 -16.37 8.39
CA GLY A 325 4.98 -15.56 9.17
C GLY A 325 5.06 -14.05 8.92
N PHE A 326 6.12 -13.53 8.29
CA PHE A 326 6.43 -12.09 8.33
C PHE A 326 6.74 -11.46 6.96
N SER A 327 7.19 -12.23 5.96
CA SER A 327 7.38 -11.71 4.61
C SER A 327 6.21 -12.09 3.70
N ILE A 328 5.69 -11.09 2.98
CA ILE A 328 4.69 -11.30 1.93
C ILE A 328 5.40 -11.92 0.72
N ALA A 329 4.93 -13.08 0.27
CA ALA A 329 5.43 -13.73 -0.94
C ALA A 329 4.91 -13.01 -2.20
N PHE A 330 3.60 -12.73 -2.24
CA PHE A 330 2.90 -11.97 -3.27
C PHE A 330 1.53 -11.50 -2.77
N ASN A 331 0.85 -10.67 -3.56
CA ASN A 331 -0.54 -10.27 -3.34
C ASN A 331 -1.42 -10.85 -4.44
N HIS A 332 -2.68 -11.19 -4.11
CA HIS A 332 -3.69 -11.65 -5.05
C HIS A 332 -5.08 -11.12 -4.65
N ASN A 333 -6.08 -11.27 -5.53
CA ASN A 333 -7.41 -10.73 -5.28
C ASN A 333 -8.18 -11.47 -4.18
N SER A 334 -8.90 -10.73 -3.34
CA SER A 334 -9.67 -11.32 -2.23
C SER A 334 -10.84 -12.20 -2.67
N LEU A 335 -11.20 -12.25 -3.95
CA LEU A 335 -12.11 -13.25 -4.52
C LEU A 335 -11.56 -14.69 -4.46
N PHE A 336 -10.24 -14.88 -4.36
CA PHE A 336 -9.57 -16.19 -4.38
C PHE A 336 -8.88 -16.54 -3.04
N GLU A 337 -9.19 -15.79 -1.99
CA GLU A 337 -8.82 -16.06 -0.59
C GLU A 337 -9.80 -17.09 0.02
N GLY A 338 -9.37 -17.88 1.01
CA GLY A 338 -10.18 -18.95 1.64
C GLY A 338 -9.72 -20.37 1.27
N GLU A 339 -10.48 -21.40 1.69
CA GLU A 339 -10.16 -22.80 1.37
C GLU A 339 -10.45 -23.14 -0.10
N TRP A 340 -9.94 -24.28 -0.57
CA TRP A 340 -10.17 -24.74 -1.94
C TRP A 340 -11.67 -24.91 -2.26
N LYS A 341 -12.47 -25.39 -1.29
CA LYS A 341 -13.93 -25.49 -1.43
C LYS A 341 -14.55 -24.13 -1.76
N ASP A 342 -14.20 -23.12 -0.97
CA ASP A 342 -14.75 -21.76 -1.05
C ASP A 342 -14.42 -21.07 -2.38
N ILE A 343 -13.25 -21.36 -2.97
CA ILE A 343 -12.79 -20.69 -4.19
C ILE A 343 -12.98 -21.50 -5.47
N SER A 344 -13.18 -22.82 -5.38
CA SER A 344 -13.31 -23.72 -6.54
C SER A 344 -14.40 -23.26 -7.52
N HIS A 345 -15.53 -22.77 -7.02
CA HIS A 345 -16.64 -22.21 -7.80
C HIS A 345 -16.30 -20.89 -8.53
N ARG A 346 -15.04 -20.42 -8.46
CA ARG A 346 -14.49 -19.23 -9.12
C ARG A 346 -13.26 -19.55 -9.99
N THR A 347 -12.91 -20.83 -10.17
CA THR A 347 -11.70 -21.27 -10.89
C THR A 347 -11.98 -22.43 -11.84
N ILE A 348 -11.43 -22.42 -13.06
CA ILE A 348 -11.40 -23.62 -13.92
C ILE A 348 -10.10 -24.39 -13.66
N ALA A 349 -10.01 -24.97 -12.47
CA ALA A 349 -8.85 -25.71 -11.98
C ALA A 349 -9.31 -26.82 -11.01
N ILE A 350 -8.46 -27.82 -10.79
CA ILE A 350 -8.69 -28.91 -9.82
C ILE A 350 -7.95 -28.69 -8.49
N ASP A 351 -6.88 -27.89 -8.49
CA ASP A 351 -6.02 -27.59 -7.34
C ASP A 351 -5.22 -26.29 -7.58
N ARG A 352 -4.77 -25.63 -6.50
CA ARG A 352 -3.81 -24.51 -6.53
C ARG A 352 -2.57 -24.84 -5.71
N GLN A 353 -1.38 -24.56 -6.26
CA GLN A 353 -0.11 -24.80 -5.57
C GLN A 353 0.80 -23.57 -5.60
N MET A 354 1.78 -23.52 -4.68
CA MET A 354 2.75 -22.43 -4.60
C MET A 354 3.81 -22.60 -5.70
N GLY A 355 3.67 -21.85 -6.79
CA GLY A 355 4.55 -21.89 -7.96
C GLY A 355 5.26 -20.56 -8.20
N THR A 356 5.63 -20.29 -9.45
CA THR A 356 6.23 -19.01 -9.86
C THR A 356 5.61 -18.43 -11.12
N ASP A 357 5.52 -17.10 -11.18
CA ASP A 357 5.15 -16.35 -12.39
C ASP A 357 6.21 -16.48 -13.51
N PRO A 358 5.90 -16.07 -14.76
CA PRO A 358 6.85 -16.10 -15.88
C PRO A 358 8.09 -15.20 -15.72
N TYR A 359 8.20 -14.45 -14.61
CA TYR A 359 9.33 -13.61 -14.23
C TYR A 359 10.09 -14.18 -13.02
N GLY A 360 9.76 -15.38 -12.55
CA GLY A 360 10.43 -16.08 -11.45
C GLY A 360 10.02 -15.63 -10.04
N LYS A 361 8.90 -14.91 -9.88
CA LYS A 361 8.38 -14.48 -8.56
C LYS A 361 7.37 -15.50 -8.02
N PRO A 362 7.21 -15.64 -6.70
CA PRO A 362 6.16 -16.50 -6.13
C PRO A 362 4.75 -16.11 -6.61
N ALA A 363 3.93 -17.11 -6.92
CA ALA A 363 2.52 -16.94 -7.33
C ALA A 363 1.72 -18.23 -7.10
N TRP A 364 0.38 -18.14 -7.10
CA TRP A 364 -0.48 -19.32 -7.17
C TRP A 364 -0.46 -19.92 -8.59
N GLU A 365 -0.11 -21.19 -8.70
CA GLU A 365 -0.22 -21.98 -9.92
C GLU A 365 -1.50 -22.82 -9.87
N TYR A 366 -2.40 -22.64 -10.83
CA TYR A 366 -3.71 -23.29 -10.88
C TYR A 366 -3.68 -24.42 -11.92
N THR A 367 -3.85 -25.66 -11.47
CA THR A 367 -3.68 -26.85 -12.33
C THR A 367 -5.02 -27.42 -12.80
N PHE A 368 -5.04 -27.99 -14.00
CA PHE A 368 -6.21 -28.65 -14.59
C PHE A 368 -5.73 -29.90 -15.36
N ASP A 369 -6.35 -31.05 -15.11
CA ASP A 369 -5.93 -32.36 -15.64
C ASP A 369 -6.79 -32.87 -16.83
N GLY A 370 -7.97 -32.27 -17.03
CA GLY A 370 -8.87 -32.55 -18.14
C GLY A 370 -8.40 -32.00 -19.49
N SER A 371 -9.12 -32.36 -20.55
CA SER A 371 -8.93 -31.79 -21.88
C SER A 371 -9.50 -30.37 -21.99
N ILE A 372 -9.16 -29.67 -23.07
CA ILE A 372 -9.69 -28.32 -23.34
C ILE A 372 -11.19 -28.33 -23.72
N GLU A 373 -11.72 -29.47 -24.16
CA GLU A 373 -13.16 -29.74 -24.22
C GLU A 373 -13.77 -29.75 -22.81
N ASP A 374 -13.20 -30.52 -21.87
CA ASP A 374 -13.69 -30.58 -20.48
C ASP A 374 -13.61 -29.19 -19.81
N MET A 375 -12.52 -28.45 -20.04
CA MET A 375 -12.32 -27.07 -19.59
C MET A 375 -13.39 -26.12 -20.13
N ALA A 376 -13.80 -26.27 -21.39
CA ALA A 376 -14.85 -25.47 -22.01
C ALA A 376 -16.23 -25.83 -21.47
N ASP A 377 -16.52 -27.12 -21.24
CA ASP A 377 -17.78 -27.57 -20.65
C ASP A 377 -17.91 -27.14 -19.17
N SER A 378 -16.83 -27.18 -18.39
CA SER A 378 -16.77 -26.60 -17.03
C SER A 378 -17.04 -25.09 -17.06
N LEU A 379 -16.32 -24.35 -17.91
CA LEU A 379 -16.48 -22.90 -18.03
C LEU A 379 -17.90 -22.51 -18.45
N ARG A 380 -18.50 -23.21 -19.44
CA ARG A 380 -19.89 -22.98 -19.85
C ARG A 380 -20.83 -23.20 -18.67
N THR A 381 -20.68 -24.30 -17.94
CA THR A 381 -21.60 -24.68 -16.85
C THR A 381 -21.58 -23.66 -15.72
N GLN A 382 -20.39 -23.29 -15.26
CA GLN A 382 -20.19 -22.30 -14.19
C GLN A 382 -20.66 -20.90 -14.61
N LEU A 383 -20.27 -20.43 -15.79
CA LEU A 383 -20.67 -19.12 -16.29
C LEU A 383 -22.19 -19.04 -16.56
N SER A 384 -22.82 -20.11 -17.04
CA SER A 384 -24.28 -20.15 -17.23
C SER A 384 -25.02 -19.94 -15.91
N LEU A 385 -24.55 -20.58 -14.83
CA LEU A 385 -25.12 -20.46 -13.49
C LEU A 385 -24.95 -19.04 -12.94
N GLU A 386 -23.73 -18.47 -12.99
CA GLU A 386 -23.49 -17.11 -12.50
C GLU A 386 -24.25 -16.04 -13.31
N VAL A 387 -24.38 -16.21 -14.63
CA VAL A 387 -25.17 -15.31 -15.47
C VAL A 387 -26.66 -15.44 -15.17
N GLU A 388 -27.24 -16.66 -15.10
CA GLU A 388 -28.66 -16.81 -14.74
C GLU A 388 -28.96 -16.23 -13.34
N GLN A 389 -28.06 -16.41 -12.37
CA GLN A 389 -28.20 -15.86 -11.02
C GLN A 389 -28.09 -14.32 -10.95
N ARG A 390 -27.09 -13.71 -11.61
CA ARG A 390 -26.70 -12.30 -11.33
C ARG A 390 -27.08 -11.28 -12.40
N PHE A 391 -27.50 -11.70 -13.59
CA PHE A 391 -27.86 -10.80 -14.70
C PHE A 391 -29.18 -10.07 -14.45
N ASP A 392 -29.14 -8.73 -14.44
CA ASP A 392 -30.35 -7.92 -14.40
C ASP A 392 -30.90 -7.72 -15.82
N ARG A 393 -31.86 -8.56 -16.18
CA ARG A 393 -32.57 -8.48 -17.46
C ARG A 393 -33.37 -7.18 -17.62
N LYS A 394 -33.93 -6.62 -16.54
CA LYS A 394 -34.70 -5.37 -16.57
C LYS A 394 -33.77 -4.19 -16.88
N LEU A 395 -32.58 -4.17 -16.30
CA LEU A 395 -31.52 -3.21 -16.61
C LEU A 395 -31.07 -3.33 -18.09
N TYR A 396 -30.85 -4.55 -18.60
CA TYR A 396 -30.44 -4.77 -20.00
C TYR A 396 -31.49 -4.34 -21.03
N GLU A 397 -32.78 -4.54 -20.73
CA GLU A 397 -33.90 -4.23 -21.64
C GLU A 397 -34.37 -2.76 -21.53
N THR A 398 -34.28 -2.14 -20.34
CA THR A 398 -34.87 -0.81 -20.08
C THR A 398 -33.89 0.29 -19.69
N GLY A 399 -32.65 -0.04 -19.31
CA GLY A 399 -31.69 0.90 -18.73
C GLY A 399 -32.01 1.32 -17.29
N ILE A 400 -32.98 0.68 -16.62
CA ILE A 400 -33.39 0.93 -15.23
C ILE A 400 -33.18 -0.36 -14.43
N PRO A 401 -32.47 -0.32 -13.28
CA PRO A 401 -32.24 -1.51 -12.48
C PRO A 401 -33.52 -2.07 -11.85
N MET A 402 -33.46 -3.35 -11.54
CA MET A 402 -34.45 -4.08 -10.75
C MET A 402 -34.42 -3.59 -9.29
N THR A 403 -35.59 -3.45 -8.65
CA THR A 403 -35.66 -3.19 -7.21
C THR A 403 -35.39 -4.46 -6.43
N GLU A 404 -35.00 -4.33 -5.17
CA GLU A 404 -34.71 -5.48 -4.30
C GLU A 404 -35.93 -6.39 -4.09
N GLU A 405 -37.13 -5.81 -4.06
CA GLU A 405 -38.42 -6.54 -4.05
C GLU A 405 -38.64 -7.36 -5.34
N GLU A 406 -38.37 -6.78 -6.51
CA GLU A 406 -38.44 -7.48 -7.80
C GLU A 406 -37.34 -8.56 -7.90
N TRP A 407 -36.16 -8.30 -7.34
CA TRP A 407 -35.03 -9.23 -7.30
C TRP A 407 -35.35 -10.46 -6.44
N GLN A 408 -35.95 -10.28 -5.27
CA GLN A 408 -36.42 -11.40 -4.44
C GLN A 408 -37.45 -12.26 -5.21
N VAL A 409 -38.42 -11.63 -5.90
CA VAL A 409 -39.40 -12.34 -6.74
C VAL A 409 -38.72 -13.06 -7.92
N HIS A 410 -37.62 -12.53 -8.45
CA HIS A 410 -36.81 -13.21 -9.48
C HIS A 410 -36.10 -14.45 -8.92
N MET A 411 -35.48 -14.35 -7.74
CA MET A 411 -34.83 -15.46 -7.03
C MET A 411 -35.83 -16.56 -6.65
N ASP A 412 -36.96 -16.21 -6.02
CA ASP A 412 -38.02 -17.15 -5.64
C ASP A 412 -38.52 -17.96 -6.84
N LYS A 413 -38.70 -17.27 -7.99
CA LYS A 413 -39.13 -17.89 -9.25
C LYS A 413 -38.06 -18.80 -9.86
N MET A 414 -36.78 -18.47 -9.69
CA MET A 414 -35.66 -19.32 -10.13
C MET A 414 -35.54 -20.58 -9.28
N VAL A 415 -35.68 -20.46 -7.95
CA VAL A 415 -35.75 -21.60 -7.02
C VAL A 415 -36.92 -22.53 -7.40
N GLN A 416 -38.09 -21.97 -7.71
CA GLN A 416 -39.24 -22.74 -8.21
C GLN A 416 -38.93 -23.45 -9.55
N LYS A 417 -38.32 -22.74 -10.53
CA LYS A 417 -37.90 -23.32 -11.83
C LYS A 417 -36.97 -24.52 -11.65
N VAL A 418 -35.97 -24.43 -10.76
CA VAL A 418 -35.08 -25.55 -10.43
C VAL A 418 -35.86 -26.71 -9.81
N GLN A 419 -36.74 -26.42 -8.84
CA GLN A 419 -37.59 -27.43 -8.19
C GLN A 419 -38.64 -28.06 -9.12
N GLU A 420 -38.96 -27.47 -10.28
CA GLU A 420 -39.83 -28.06 -11.30
C GLU A 420 -39.05 -28.87 -12.34
N ASN A 421 -37.87 -28.40 -12.77
CA ASN A 421 -36.99 -29.16 -13.68
C ASN A 421 -36.60 -30.52 -13.07
N ILE A 422 -36.27 -30.57 -11.77
CA ILE A 422 -35.97 -31.80 -11.01
C ILE A 422 -37.13 -32.83 -11.02
N LYS A 423 -38.37 -32.42 -11.37
CA LYS A 423 -39.54 -33.30 -11.47
C LYS A 423 -39.85 -33.79 -12.89
N THR A 424 -39.16 -33.28 -13.92
CA THR A 424 -39.64 -33.33 -15.31
C THR A 424 -38.78 -34.20 -16.25
N GLU A 425 -37.51 -34.43 -15.92
CA GLU A 425 -36.68 -35.40 -16.65
C GLU A 425 -36.66 -36.76 -15.95
N GLY A 426 -36.78 -37.85 -16.72
CA GLY A 426 -36.73 -39.21 -16.18
C GLY A 426 -36.41 -40.27 -17.24
N ILE A 427 -35.31 -40.99 -17.02
CA ILE A 427 -34.80 -42.20 -17.71
C ILE A 427 -33.47 -42.57 -17.00
N PRO A 428 -33.07 -43.84 -16.83
CA PRO A 428 -33.84 -45.07 -16.61
C PRO A 428 -33.49 -45.75 -15.25
N GLN A 429 -34.30 -46.71 -14.81
CA GLN A 429 -34.04 -47.45 -13.56
C GLN A 429 -33.12 -48.65 -13.77
N GLU A 430 -31.83 -48.55 -13.43
CA GLU A 430 -31.03 -49.74 -13.06
C GLU A 430 -29.80 -49.47 -12.16
N GLN A 431 -29.32 -48.21 -12.04
CA GLN A 431 -28.30 -47.83 -11.04
C GLN A 431 -28.90 -47.26 -9.73
N GLU A 432 -30.21 -47.01 -9.69
CA GLU A 432 -30.94 -46.42 -8.54
C GLU A 432 -30.92 -47.26 -7.22
N ILE A 433 -30.24 -48.40 -7.16
CA ILE A 433 -30.23 -49.28 -5.97
C ILE A 433 -28.97 -49.09 -5.11
N LYS A 434 -27.90 -48.44 -5.62
CA LYS A 434 -26.73 -48.09 -4.80
C LYS A 434 -26.77 -46.64 -4.31
N ASP A 435 -26.89 -45.70 -5.25
CA ASP A 435 -26.99 -44.27 -4.98
C ASP A 435 -28.14 -43.84 -4.03
N LYS A 436 -29.10 -44.73 -3.73
CA LYS A 436 -30.24 -44.46 -2.83
C LYS A 436 -30.03 -44.92 -1.38
N GLU A 437 -28.90 -45.55 -1.07
CA GLU A 437 -28.46 -45.75 0.32
C GLU A 437 -27.57 -44.58 0.76
N GLU A 438 -26.64 -44.12 -0.09
CA GLU A 438 -25.77 -42.95 0.19
C GLU A 438 -26.56 -41.61 0.20
N LYS A 439 -27.36 -41.30 -0.83
CA LYS A 439 -28.13 -40.02 -0.94
C LYS A 439 -29.33 -39.91 0.00
N LYS A 440 -29.29 -40.60 1.14
CA LYS A 440 -30.20 -40.44 2.28
C LYS A 440 -29.53 -39.77 3.47
N GLU A 441 -28.22 -39.88 3.63
CA GLU A 441 -27.48 -39.22 4.70
C GLU A 441 -27.27 -37.74 4.31
N ASP A 442 -26.71 -37.47 3.12
CA ASP A 442 -26.52 -36.12 2.54
C ASP A 442 -27.75 -35.18 2.64
N LYS A 443 -28.97 -35.72 2.66
CA LYS A 443 -30.24 -34.97 2.61
C LYS A 443 -30.96 -34.77 3.94
N GLU A 444 -30.39 -35.28 5.03
CA GLU A 444 -30.75 -34.81 6.37
C GLU A 444 -29.80 -33.67 6.79
N ASP A 445 -28.51 -33.73 6.40
CA ASP A 445 -27.49 -32.71 6.67
C ASP A 445 -27.79 -31.35 5.99
N GLU A 446 -28.15 -31.34 4.70
CA GLU A 446 -28.58 -30.12 3.95
C GLU A 446 -29.69 -29.31 4.67
N LYS A 447 -30.40 -29.90 5.64
CA LYS A 447 -31.49 -29.27 6.41
C LYS A 447 -31.14 -28.88 7.85
N GLU A 448 -29.99 -29.27 8.36
CA GLU A 448 -29.52 -28.80 9.67
C GLU A 448 -28.62 -27.55 9.52
N GLU A 449 -27.96 -27.36 8.37
CA GLU A 449 -27.17 -26.14 8.08
C GLU A 449 -28.05 -24.86 8.03
N GLU A 450 -29.13 -24.81 7.23
CA GLU A 450 -30.07 -23.67 7.21
C GLU A 450 -30.68 -23.39 8.60
N ASN A 451 -30.80 -24.41 9.45
CA ASN A 451 -31.41 -24.32 10.77
C ASN A 451 -30.40 -23.93 11.87
N THR A 452 -29.09 -23.90 11.60
CA THR A 452 -28.05 -23.76 12.63
C THR A 452 -28.15 -22.45 13.40
N TYR A 453 -28.38 -21.32 12.72
CA TYR A 453 -28.50 -19.99 13.34
C TYR A 453 -29.91 -19.67 13.89
N ASN A 454 -30.83 -20.63 13.87
CA ASN A 454 -32.16 -20.49 14.47
C ASN A 454 -32.06 -20.56 16.01
N LEU A 455 -32.84 -19.73 16.72
CA LEU A 455 -32.96 -19.85 18.18
C LEU A 455 -33.67 -21.14 18.62
N MET A 456 -34.44 -21.80 17.75
CA MET A 456 -35.06 -23.08 18.05
C MET A 456 -35.01 -24.04 16.83
N PRO A 457 -33.85 -24.66 16.56
CA PRO A 457 -33.70 -25.60 15.46
C PRO A 457 -34.55 -26.86 15.68
N ASP A 458 -34.93 -27.52 14.59
CA ASP A 458 -35.83 -28.69 14.65
C ASP A 458 -35.21 -29.90 15.37
N SER A 459 -33.89 -29.97 15.52
CA SER A 459 -33.19 -30.98 16.34
C SER A 459 -33.49 -30.79 17.84
N THR A 460 -33.20 -29.63 18.43
CA THR A 460 -33.50 -29.30 19.84
C THR A 460 -35.00 -29.36 20.14
N LYS A 461 -35.83 -28.86 19.21
CA LYS A 461 -37.30 -28.83 19.29
C LYS A 461 -37.95 -30.23 19.34
N LYS A 462 -37.28 -31.28 18.87
CA LYS A 462 -37.71 -32.69 19.04
C LYS A 462 -37.41 -33.23 20.44
N GLN A 463 -36.40 -32.70 21.13
CA GLN A 463 -35.91 -33.19 22.43
C GLN A 463 -36.56 -32.51 23.63
N LEU A 464 -36.99 -31.25 23.48
CA LEU A 464 -37.61 -30.46 24.54
C LEU A 464 -38.92 -31.09 25.07
N PRO A 465 -39.06 -31.28 26.40
CA PRO A 465 -40.32 -31.67 26.99
C PRO A 465 -41.36 -30.54 26.88
N LYS A 466 -42.64 -30.95 26.87
CA LYS A 466 -43.77 -30.00 26.87
C LYS A 466 -43.86 -29.28 28.21
N LEU A 467 -44.43 -28.08 28.21
CA LEU A 467 -44.74 -27.32 29.42
C LEU A 467 -45.46 -28.19 30.47
N TYR A 468 -45.06 -28.04 31.74
CA TYR A 468 -45.50 -28.78 32.92
C TYR A 468 -45.11 -30.28 32.99
N ALA A 469 -44.36 -30.83 32.03
CA ALA A 469 -43.98 -32.25 32.06
C ALA A 469 -42.97 -32.59 33.18
N THR A 470 -42.10 -31.64 33.53
CA THR A 470 -41.07 -31.75 34.59
C THR A 470 -41.55 -31.20 35.94
N GLU A 471 -42.79 -30.73 36.05
CA GLU A 471 -43.31 -29.98 37.22
C GLU A 471 -43.12 -30.71 38.57
N LYS A 472 -43.07 -32.05 38.55
CA LYS A 472 -42.93 -32.93 39.73
C LYS A 472 -41.48 -33.30 40.09
N GLN A 473 -40.50 -32.85 39.30
CA GLN A 473 -39.07 -33.04 39.57
C GLN A 473 -38.54 -31.87 40.42
N LEU A 474 -37.56 -32.16 41.30
CA LEU A 474 -36.81 -31.13 42.02
C LEU A 474 -36.09 -30.22 41.03
N ILE A 475 -35.84 -28.97 41.42
CA ILE A 475 -35.36 -27.97 40.46
C ILE A 475 -33.99 -28.34 39.86
N GLY A 476 -33.07 -28.93 40.63
CA GLY A 476 -31.77 -29.38 40.14
C GLY A 476 -31.80 -30.65 39.28
N ASP A 477 -32.86 -31.46 39.38
CA ASP A 477 -33.01 -32.69 38.57
C ASP A 477 -33.54 -32.39 37.15
N ARG A 478 -33.95 -31.15 36.85
CA ARG A 478 -34.45 -30.75 35.52
C ARG A 478 -33.30 -30.46 34.56
N THR A 479 -33.51 -30.76 33.27
CA THR A 479 -32.52 -30.58 32.21
C THR A 479 -32.73 -29.25 31.47
N ALA A 480 -31.68 -28.47 31.29
CA ALA A 480 -31.64 -27.37 30.34
C ALA A 480 -31.21 -27.91 28.96
N TYR A 481 -32.00 -27.63 27.92
CA TYR A 481 -31.81 -28.16 26.55
C TYR A 481 -31.21 -27.16 25.58
N ALA A 482 -31.31 -25.86 25.87
CA ALA A 482 -30.70 -24.78 25.11
C ALA A 482 -30.29 -23.64 26.04
N ARG A 483 -29.19 -22.97 25.70
CA ARG A 483 -28.72 -21.74 26.34
C ARG A 483 -28.76 -20.60 25.33
N TYR A 484 -29.26 -19.47 25.77
CA TYR A 484 -29.29 -18.21 25.04
C TYR A 484 -28.54 -17.14 25.82
N PHE A 485 -27.88 -16.23 25.13
CA PHE A 485 -27.20 -15.09 25.72
C PHE A 485 -27.44 -13.84 24.87
N PHE A 486 -27.29 -12.67 25.46
CA PHE A 486 -27.34 -11.41 24.72
C PHE A 486 -25.92 -10.82 24.58
N PRO A 487 -25.36 -10.62 23.37
CA PRO A 487 -23.96 -10.18 23.19
C PRO A 487 -23.60 -8.78 23.70
N MET A 488 -24.58 -8.00 24.18
CA MET A 488 -24.37 -6.69 24.81
C MET A 488 -25.15 -6.55 26.14
N GLY A 489 -25.11 -7.59 26.98
CA GLY A 489 -25.72 -7.51 28.31
C GLY A 489 -25.68 -8.82 29.09
N ALA A 490 -25.63 -8.70 30.42
CA ALA A 490 -25.50 -9.81 31.36
C ALA A 490 -26.80 -10.63 31.55
N TYR A 491 -27.47 -11.01 30.46
CA TYR A 491 -28.70 -11.80 30.41
C TYR A 491 -28.42 -13.15 29.73
N THR A 492 -28.58 -14.25 30.48
CA THR A 492 -28.47 -15.62 29.96
C THR A 492 -29.74 -16.40 30.30
N ALA A 493 -30.36 -17.04 29.31
CA ALA A 493 -31.60 -17.79 29.46
C ALA A 493 -31.42 -19.27 29.13
N TYR A 494 -31.97 -20.15 29.97
CA TYR A 494 -31.88 -21.60 29.87
C TYR A 494 -33.26 -22.21 29.66
N MET A 495 -33.46 -22.88 28.52
CA MET A 495 -34.74 -23.49 28.14
C MET A 495 -34.90 -24.87 28.79
N LEU A 496 -35.98 -25.06 29.56
CA LEU A 496 -36.30 -26.32 30.25
C LEU A 496 -37.45 -27.07 29.55
N GLU A 497 -38.50 -26.35 29.18
CA GLU A 497 -39.73 -26.88 28.58
C GLU A 497 -40.24 -25.93 27.48
N TYR A 498 -40.96 -26.44 26.47
CA TYR A 498 -41.42 -25.63 25.34
C TYR A 498 -42.78 -26.08 24.78
N ASP A 499 -43.64 -25.12 24.40
CA ASP A 499 -44.81 -25.40 23.53
C ASP A 499 -44.56 -24.85 22.10
N PRO A 500 -44.35 -25.74 21.11
CA PRO A 500 -44.10 -25.33 19.72
C PRO A 500 -45.33 -24.76 18.99
N LYS A 501 -46.52 -24.70 19.61
CA LYS A 501 -47.70 -24.04 19.03
C LYS A 501 -47.73 -22.54 19.30
N GLU A 502 -47.52 -22.16 20.55
CA GLU A 502 -47.58 -20.75 21.00
C GLU A 502 -46.19 -20.08 20.92
N ARG A 503 -45.12 -20.85 20.68
CA ARG A 503 -43.70 -20.45 20.78
C ARG A 503 -43.30 -19.89 22.15
N ILE A 504 -43.93 -20.39 23.20
CA ILE A 504 -43.63 -20.04 24.59
C ILE A 504 -42.83 -21.18 25.23
N GLY A 505 -41.67 -20.83 25.79
CA GLY A 505 -40.84 -21.68 26.63
C GLY A 505 -41.06 -21.41 28.12
N PHE A 506 -40.60 -22.33 28.96
CA PHE A 506 -40.41 -22.13 30.39
C PHE A 506 -38.95 -22.45 30.74
N GLY A 507 -38.34 -21.60 31.56
CA GLY A 507 -36.90 -21.65 31.80
C GLY A 507 -36.41 -20.77 32.95
N ALA A 508 -35.12 -20.83 33.20
CA ALA A 508 -34.41 -19.96 34.13
C ALA A 508 -33.69 -18.84 33.36
N VAL A 509 -33.74 -17.61 33.86
CA VAL A 509 -33.00 -16.46 33.32
C VAL A 509 -32.12 -15.90 34.42
N THR A 510 -30.81 -15.84 34.16
CA THR A 510 -29.88 -15.08 35.00
C THR A 510 -29.75 -13.66 34.45
N MET A 511 -29.73 -12.70 35.37
CA MET A 511 -29.31 -11.32 35.17
C MET A 511 -28.02 -11.13 35.97
N GLY A 512 -27.15 -10.19 35.60
CA GLY A 512 -25.87 -9.92 36.30
C GLY A 512 -25.95 -9.52 37.79
N TYR A 513 -27.13 -9.60 38.41
CA TYR A 513 -27.43 -9.23 39.80
C TYR A 513 -28.45 -10.18 40.48
N GLY A 514 -28.90 -11.26 39.82
CA GLY A 514 -29.92 -12.18 40.34
C GLY A 514 -30.50 -13.12 39.29
N TRP A 515 -31.50 -13.92 39.65
CA TRP A 515 -32.12 -14.89 38.74
C TRP A 515 -33.65 -14.94 38.89
N GLU A 516 -34.33 -15.28 37.80
CA GLU A 516 -35.77 -15.49 37.74
C GLU A 516 -36.11 -16.81 37.02
N LEU A 517 -37.28 -17.37 37.30
CA LEU A 517 -37.75 -18.65 36.75
C LEU A 517 -39.18 -18.47 36.26
N GLY A 518 -39.40 -18.61 34.95
CA GLY A 518 -40.62 -18.10 34.31
C GLY A 518 -40.77 -18.49 32.84
N TYR A 519 -41.77 -17.89 32.20
CA TYR A 519 -42.06 -18.10 30.78
C TYR A 519 -41.29 -17.10 29.91
N MET A 520 -40.83 -17.56 28.75
CA MET A 520 -40.09 -16.76 27.77
C MET A 520 -40.67 -17.00 26.37
N SER A 521 -40.96 -15.92 25.64
CA SER A 521 -41.48 -15.99 24.28
C SER A 521 -40.33 -15.92 23.28
N LEU A 522 -40.12 -16.96 22.47
CA LEU A 522 -39.08 -16.92 21.43
C LEU A 522 -39.34 -15.80 20.41
N LYS A 523 -40.61 -15.47 20.16
CA LYS A 523 -40.98 -14.36 19.28
C LYS A 523 -40.54 -13.00 19.84
N GLU A 524 -40.61 -12.81 21.16
CA GLU A 524 -40.13 -11.57 21.80
C GLU A 524 -38.60 -11.56 21.82
N MET A 525 -37.94 -12.71 22.04
CA MET A 525 -36.48 -12.83 21.99
C MET A 525 -35.89 -12.55 20.60
N GLU A 526 -36.58 -12.96 19.52
CA GLU A 526 -36.22 -12.65 18.12
C GLU A 526 -36.43 -11.17 17.77
N GLU A 527 -37.37 -10.49 18.45
CA GLU A 527 -37.68 -9.07 18.25
C GLU A 527 -36.77 -8.13 19.06
N VAL A 528 -36.09 -8.62 20.11
CA VAL A 528 -35.07 -7.87 20.85
C VAL A 528 -33.81 -7.73 19.99
N LYS A 529 -33.58 -6.51 19.48
CA LYS A 529 -32.32 -6.09 18.88
C LYS A 529 -31.87 -4.74 19.45
N VAL A 530 -30.66 -4.68 20.01
CA VAL A 530 -30.05 -3.43 20.50
C VAL A 530 -28.80 -3.18 19.67
N LYS A 531 -28.76 -2.03 18.98
CA LYS A 531 -27.68 -1.61 18.06
C LYS A 531 -27.36 -2.62 16.94
N GLY A 532 -28.36 -3.41 16.55
CA GLY A 532 -28.29 -4.39 15.45
C GLY A 532 -28.09 -5.83 15.92
N LEU A 533 -27.43 -6.03 17.06
CA LEU A 533 -27.24 -7.34 17.68
C LEU A 533 -28.53 -7.81 18.38
N GLY A 534 -28.84 -9.09 18.26
CA GLY A 534 -30.01 -9.73 18.87
C GLY A 534 -29.63 -10.71 19.98
N ILE A 535 -30.62 -11.43 20.54
CA ILE A 535 -30.34 -12.57 21.41
C ILE A 535 -29.84 -13.74 20.54
N GLU A 536 -28.80 -14.43 20.98
CA GLU A 536 -28.15 -15.52 20.25
C GLU A 536 -28.22 -16.85 21.03
N ARG A 537 -28.02 -17.97 20.33
CA ARG A 537 -28.04 -19.32 20.88
C ARG A 537 -26.62 -19.87 20.98
N ASP A 538 -26.26 -20.41 22.13
CA ASP A 538 -25.02 -21.17 22.29
C ASP A 538 -25.09 -22.44 21.41
N LEU A 539 -24.19 -22.53 20.44
CA LEU A 539 -24.13 -23.64 19.48
C LEU A 539 -23.48 -24.90 20.08
N TYR A 540 -22.69 -24.76 21.14
CA TYR A 540 -21.92 -25.84 21.74
C TYR A 540 -22.52 -26.35 23.06
N PHE A 541 -23.54 -25.67 23.61
CA PHE A 541 -24.26 -26.08 24.80
C PHE A 541 -24.99 -27.42 24.60
N LYS A 542 -24.56 -28.45 25.33
CA LYS A 542 -25.18 -29.79 25.33
C LYS A 542 -26.20 -29.92 26.48
N PRO A 543 -27.34 -30.61 26.28
CA PRO A 543 -28.35 -30.79 27.32
C PRO A 543 -27.76 -31.32 28.63
N THR A 544 -27.96 -30.55 29.71
CA THR A 544 -27.25 -30.72 31.00
C THR A 544 -28.23 -30.45 32.15
N LYS A 545 -28.13 -31.17 33.27
CA LYS A 545 -29.02 -30.94 34.43
C LYS A 545 -28.71 -29.62 35.12
N LEU A 546 -29.70 -28.96 35.69
CA LEU A 546 -29.53 -27.66 36.36
C LEU A 546 -28.52 -27.70 37.54
N HIS A 547 -28.27 -28.86 38.14
CA HIS A 547 -27.24 -29.01 39.18
C HIS A 547 -25.81 -29.27 38.66
N GLU A 548 -25.65 -29.54 37.36
CA GLU A 548 -24.36 -29.73 36.65
C GLU A 548 -23.93 -28.43 35.92
N ILE A 549 -24.39 -27.27 36.40
CA ILE A 549 -24.15 -25.95 35.82
C ILE A 549 -23.84 -24.97 36.95
N ALA A 550 -22.56 -24.74 37.21
CA ALA A 550 -22.04 -23.85 38.25
C ALA A 550 -22.69 -22.45 38.31
N GLU A 551 -23.10 -21.87 37.17
CA GLU A 551 -23.81 -20.58 37.12
C GLU A 551 -25.19 -20.61 37.81
N LEU A 552 -25.75 -21.81 38.04
CA LEU A 552 -27.11 -22.05 38.54
C LEU A 552 -27.11 -22.78 39.90
N GLU A 553 -25.95 -22.97 40.54
CA GLU A 553 -25.80 -23.58 41.87
C GLU A 553 -26.64 -22.83 42.93
N GLU A 554 -26.64 -21.48 42.88
CA GLU A 554 -27.47 -20.62 43.74
C GLU A 554 -28.99 -20.73 43.48
N ILE A 555 -29.41 -21.29 42.34
CA ILE A 555 -30.81 -21.60 42.04
C ILE A 555 -31.17 -22.96 42.64
N VAL A 556 -30.28 -23.95 42.46
CA VAL A 556 -30.52 -25.34 42.85
C VAL A 556 -30.43 -25.58 44.35
N ARG A 557 -29.43 -25.02 45.06
CA ARG A 557 -29.31 -25.08 46.52
C ARG A 557 -29.48 -26.50 47.11
N GLU A 558 -28.72 -27.45 46.56
CA GLU A 558 -28.78 -28.89 46.89
C GLU A 558 -30.13 -29.61 46.65
N GLN A 559 -31.09 -29.00 45.93
CA GLN A 559 -32.37 -29.64 45.59
C GLN A 559 -32.26 -30.56 44.37
N TYR A 560 -31.51 -31.65 44.52
CA TYR A 560 -31.33 -32.73 43.55
C TYR A 560 -31.03 -34.07 44.25
N THR A 561 -31.04 -35.17 43.50
CA THR A 561 -30.88 -36.53 44.06
C THR A 561 -29.41 -36.98 44.04
N LYS A 562 -28.89 -37.57 45.15
CA LYS A 562 -27.48 -38.02 45.29
C LYS A 562 -27.38 -39.54 45.55
N GLU A 563 -26.40 -40.24 44.96
CA GLU A 563 -26.26 -41.72 44.98
C GLU A 563 -24.92 -42.22 45.63
N PRO A 564 -24.79 -43.52 46.03
CA PRO A 564 -23.66 -44.04 46.85
C PRO A 564 -22.59 -44.87 46.10
N ILE A 565 -21.40 -45.06 46.73
CA ILE A 565 -20.15 -45.63 46.16
C ILE A 565 -19.62 -46.85 46.95
N ILE A 566 -18.82 -47.74 46.35
CA ILE A 566 -18.20 -48.97 46.94
C ILE A 566 -16.72 -49.15 46.46
N GLU A 567 -15.84 -49.81 47.24
CA GLU A 567 -14.38 -50.03 46.99
C GLU A 567 -13.96 -51.53 46.97
N GLU A 568 -12.79 -51.89 46.39
CA GLU A 568 -12.13 -53.23 46.54
C GLU A 568 -10.56 -53.21 46.44
N ILE A 569 -9.85 -54.36 46.59
CA ILE A 569 -8.46 -54.48 47.18
C ILE A 569 -7.41 -55.32 46.34
N LYS A 570 -6.11 -55.25 46.71
CA LYS A 570 -4.79 -55.74 46.13
C LYS A 570 -4.53 -57.30 46.08
N ASP A 571 -3.38 -57.94 45.69
CA ASP A 571 -1.91 -57.73 46.00
C ASP A 571 -0.80 -58.58 45.22
N GLU A 572 0.52 -58.46 45.62
CA GLU A 572 1.89 -58.96 45.14
C GLU A 572 2.05 -60.41 44.50
N SER A 573 3.13 -60.90 43.81
CA SER A 573 4.62 -60.68 43.85
C SER A 573 5.53 -61.32 42.73
N ARG A 574 6.73 -60.70 42.49
CA ARG A 574 8.16 -61.21 42.32
C ARG A 574 8.76 -62.17 41.22
N GLN A 575 9.89 -61.70 40.63
CA GLN A 575 11.27 -62.31 40.40
C GLN A 575 11.49 -63.60 39.54
N GLU A 576 12.65 -63.92 38.88
CA GLU A 576 13.83 -63.19 38.34
C GLU A 576 14.68 -64.03 37.30
N VAL A 577 15.21 -63.36 36.25
CA VAL A 577 16.49 -63.53 35.47
C VAL A 577 17.10 -64.91 35.07
N GLN A 578 17.23 -65.16 33.74
CA GLN A 578 18.51 -65.40 32.99
C GLN A 578 18.30 -65.43 31.43
N LYS A 579 19.38 -65.21 30.63
CA LYS A 579 19.47 -65.13 29.14
C LYS A 579 20.73 -65.92 28.67
N PRO A 580 21.03 -66.21 27.36
CA PRO A 580 20.54 -65.66 26.06
C PRO A 580 20.02 -66.80 25.10
N VAL A 581 19.82 -66.71 23.76
CA VAL A 581 20.41 -65.98 22.60
C VAL A 581 19.37 -65.77 21.47
N GLN A 582 19.51 -64.64 20.75
CA GLN A 582 18.99 -64.26 19.42
C GLN A 582 18.04 -65.21 18.65
N GLU A 583 16.80 -64.76 18.46
CA GLU A 583 16.27 -64.27 17.16
C GLU A 583 15.30 -63.11 17.47
N ASP A 584 15.23 -62.08 16.64
CA ASP A 584 14.58 -60.81 17.01
C ASP A 584 13.06 -60.79 16.73
N ASN A 585 12.30 -60.95 17.81
CA ASN A 585 10.87 -60.62 17.99
C ASN A 585 10.46 -59.30 17.28
N GLN A 586 9.34 -59.15 16.54
CA GLN A 586 8.07 -59.91 16.41
C GLN A 586 7.23 -60.11 17.71
N PRO A 587 5.89 -60.26 17.64
CA PRO A 587 4.92 -59.50 16.83
C PRO A 587 3.58 -59.20 17.57
N GLN A 588 2.64 -58.57 16.86
CA GLN A 588 1.16 -58.70 16.93
C GLN A 588 0.46 -59.26 18.19
N ALA A 589 -0.37 -58.43 18.83
CA ALA A 589 -1.65 -58.77 19.48
C ALA A 589 -2.40 -57.47 19.89
N MET A 590 -3.72 -57.40 20.12
CA MET A 590 -4.90 -57.92 19.39
C MET A 590 -6.17 -57.38 20.08
N VAL A 591 -7.11 -56.80 19.31
CA VAL A 591 -8.58 -56.79 19.58
C VAL A 591 -9.14 -55.95 20.78
N GLU A 592 -10.41 -55.56 20.63
CA GLU A 592 -11.41 -55.09 21.63
C GLU A 592 -11.40 -53.64 22.20
N GLN A 593 -12.22 -52.81 21.53
CA GLN A 593 -13.47 -52.19 22.04
C GLN A 593 -13.49 -50.96 23.00
N VAL A 594 -13.85 -49.82 22.39
CA VAL A 594 -15.16 -49.08 22.52
C VAL A 594 -15.50 -48.30 23.81
N GLU A 595 -15.98 -47.05 23.56
CA GLU A 595 -16.72 -46.07 24.41
C GLU A 595 -16.07 -45.63 25.73
N GLU A 596 -15.64 -44.36 25.92
CA GLU A 596 -16.34 -43.05 25.84
C GLU A 596 -17.08 -42.69 27.15
N VAL A 597 -17.38 -41.38 27.35
CA VAL A 597 -18.21 -40.78 28.42
C VAL A 597 -17.48 -40.55 29.76
N LEU A 598 -17.52 -39.38 30.42
CA LEU A 598 -17.60 -37.95 30.01
C LEU A 598 -17.48 -37.08 31.28
N LYS A 599 -17.18 -35.79 31.11
CA LYS A 599 -17.25 -34.71 32.13
C LYS A 599 -16.32 -34.89 33.36
N VAL A 600 -15.65 -33.87 33.92
CA VAL A 600 -16.03 -32.49 34.30
C VAL A 600 -16.92 -32.44 35.53
N GLU A 601 -16.36 -31.90 36.62
CA GLU A 601 -17.00 -30.95 37.53
C GLU A 601 -15.83 -30.06 38.04
N GLU A 602 -15.83 -28.75 37.74
CA GLU A 602 -16.47 -27.68 38.53
C GLU A 602 -15.61 -27.19 39.71
N ALA A 603 -15.52 -25.89 40.02
CA ALA A 603 -16.03 -24.68 39.35
C ALA A 603 -15.17 -23.46 39.76
N ALA A 604 -15.83 -22.31 39.94
CA ALA A 604 -15.39 -21.06 40.56
C ALA A 604 -14.71 -20.00 39.64
N PRO A 605 -15.13 -18.72 39.76
CA PRO A 605 -15.65 -18.03 38.57
C PRO A 605 -15.23 -16.54 38.47
N VAL A 606 -15.87 -15.82 37.54
CA VAL A 606 -15.91 -14.34 37.36
C VAL A 606 -14.54 -13.64 37.17
N LEU A 607 -14.38 -12.64 36.29
CA LEU A 607 -15.38 -11.63 35.91
C LEU A 607 -15.02 -11.01 34.54
N HIS A 608 -15.87 -11.20 33.53
CA HIS A 608 -15.96 -10.26 32.41
C HIS A 608 -17.13 -9.33 32.67
N THR A 609 -16.90 -8.02 32.61
CA THR A 609 -17.93 -7.01 32.34
C THR A 609 -17.34 -5.99 31.38
N GLU A 610 -18.20 -5.48 30.51
CA GLU A 610 -17.86 -4.75 29.29
C GLU A 610 -17.40 -3.30 29.56
N PRO A 611 -17.33 -2.47 28.51
CA PRO A 611 -18.36 -1.44 28.50
C PRO A 611 -19.21 -1.38 27.23
N GLU A 612 -20.51 -1.21 27.46
CA GLU A 612 -21.47 -0.70 26.48
C GLU A 612 -21.05 0.68 25.91
N THR A 613 -21.64 1.02 24.78
CA THR A 613 -21.40 2.28 24.03
C THR A 613 -22.07 3.53 24.63
N GLU A 614 -21.53 4.71 24.25
CA GLU A 614 -22.05 6.09 24.39
C GLU A 614 -21.57 6.95 25.58
N PRO A 615 -21.46 8.29 25.40
CA PRO A 615 -21.01 9.02 24.22
C PRO A 615 -19.59 9.59 24.45
N ALA A 616 -18.91 9.97 23.36
CA ALA A 616 -17.56 10.53 23.42
C ALA A 616 -17.53 11.86 24.21
N PRO A 617 -16.68 11.99 25.26
CA PRO A 617 -16.27 13.30 25.75
C PRO A 617 -15.27 13.93 24.77
N GLU A 618 -15.50 15.18 24.41
CA GLU A 618 -14.66 15.93 23.47
C GLU A 618 -13.18 15.94 23.88
N GLY A 619 -12.27 15.87 22.89
CA GLY A 619 -10.90 16.39 23.05
C GLY A 619 -9.72 15.42 23.23
N VAL A 620 -9.84 14.09 23.09
CA VAL A 620 -8.63 13.26 22.80
C VAL A 620 -8.52 13.12 21.29
N PRO A 621 -7.49 13.72 20.64
CA PRO A 621 -7.23 13.48 19.23
C PRO A 621 -6.54 12.12 19.05
N VAL A 622 -7.23 11.16 18.43
CA VAL A 622 -6.57 9.98 17.88
C VAL A 622 -5.85 10.40 16.60
N ILE A 623 -4.52 10.41 16.61
CA ILE A 623 -3.71 10.75 15.43
C ILE A 623 -3.57 9.50 14.55
N THR A 624 -4.56 9.25 13.71
CA THR A 624 -4.37 8.33 12.56
C THR A 624 -3.50 9.01 11.51
N LEU A 625 -2.39 8.36 11.16
CA LEU A 625 -1.29 8.96 10.39
C LEU A 625 -1.58 8.94 8.87
N GLN A 626 -2.71 9.52 8.45
CA GLN A 626 -3.12 9.61 7.04
C GLN A 626 -4.00 10.85 6.74
N ARG A 627 -3.55 12.04 7.16
CA ARG A 627 -4.24 13.31 6.85
C ARG A 627 -3.32 14.53 6.74
N GLN A 628 -2.44 14.55 5.73
CA GLN A 628 -1.58 15.71 5.41
C GLN A 628 -1.63 16.19 3.93
N TYR A 629 -2.51 15.61 3.11
CA TYR A 629 -2.92 16.12 1.80
C TYR A 629 -4.43 15.82 1.68
N GLU A 630 -5.35 16.74 1.39
CA GLU A 630 -5.29 18.21 1.23
C GLU A 630 -6.39 18.87 2.13
N GLN A 631 -6.67 20.19 2.17
CA GLN A 631 -6.14 21.34 1.42
C GLN A 631 -5.94 22.57 2.37
N GLU A 632 -6.35 23.85 2.20
CA GLU A 632 -7.28 24.57 1.30
C GLU A 632 -6.62 25.76 0.55
N SER A 633 -7.22 26.09 -0.60
CA SER A 633 -6.92 27.17 -1.52
C SER A 633 -6.66 28.58 -0.95
N ARG A 634 -5.76 29.31 -1.64
CA ARG A 634 -5.90 30.76 -1.90
C ARG A 634 -5.56 31.05 -3.36
N GLU A 635 -6.44 31.79 -4.02
CA GLU A 635 -6.34 32.09 -5.45
C GLU A 635 -5.22 33.09 -5.76
N ILE A 636 -4.35 32.78 -6.71
CA ILE A 636 -3.56 33.76 -7.47
C ILE A 636 -3.64 33.37 -8.95
N ARG A 637 -3.92 34.38 -9.79
CA ARG A 637 -4.09 34.26 -11.24
C ARG A 637 -2.79 33.90 -11.96
N THR A 638 -2.91 33.13 -13.03
CA THR A 638 -1.78 32.67 -13.89
C THR A 638 -1.76 33.36 -15.26
N ASP A 639 -2.70 34.25 -15.48
CA ASP A 639 -3.12 34.91 -16.73
C ASP A 639 -2.42 36.26 -16.98
N VAL A 640 -1.09 36.34 -16.73
CA VAL A 640 -0.24 37.53 -16.98
C VAL A 640 1.12 37.10 -17.54
N GLU A 641 1.60 37.77 -18.59
CA GLU A 641 2.89 37.47 -19.20
C GLU A 641 4.07 38.12 -18.43
N ALA A 642 5.28 37.59 -18.61
CA ALA A 642 6.49 38.22 -18.11
C ALA A 642 6.67 39.64 -18.73
N PRO A 643 6.99 40.67 -17.93
CA PRO A 643 7.07 42.05 -18.42
C PRO A 643 8.18 42.23 -19.45
N ARG A 644 7.96 43.15 -20.39
CA ARG A 644 8.89 43.47 -21.50
C ARG A 644 9.26 44.95 -21.46
N GLU A 645 10.49 45.30 -21.83
CA GLU A 645 10.92 46.70 -21.87
C GLU A 645 10.50 47.39 -23.18
N MET A 646 9.94 48.61 -23.07
CA MET A 646 9.74 49.50 -24.21
C MET A 646 10.06 50.94 -23.81
N ASN A 647 10.93 51.61 -24.56
CA ASN A 647 11.28 53.03 -24.40
C ASN A 647 11.74 53.47 -22.98
N GLY A 648 12.23 52.54 -22.15
CA GLY A 648 12.77 52.85 -20.82
C GLY A 648 11.76 52.86 -19.67
N GLN A 649 10.63 52.16 -19.80
CA GLN A 649 9.77 51.79 -18.66
C GLN A 649 9.53 50.27 -18.65
N THR A 650 9.27 49.72 -17.46
CA THR A 650 8.89 48.31 -17.29
C THR A 650 7.40 48.17 -17.58
N VAL A 651 7.07 47.35 -18.57
CA VAL A 651 5.69 47.20 -19.04
C VAL A 651 5.22 45.77 -18.81
N PHE A 652 4.15 45.61 -18.04
CA PHE A 652 3.47 44.31 -17.91
C PHE A 652 2.52 44.10 -19.10
N PHE A 653 2.29 42.84 -19.46
CA PHE A 653 1.46 42.45 -20.58
C PHE A 653 0.41 41.43 -20.14
N ASP A 654 -0.84 41.62 -20.58
CA ASP A 654 -1.88 40.59 -20.49
C ASP A 654 -1.65 39.49 -21.56
N GLU A 655 -2.45 38.42 -21.54
CA GLU A 655 -2.30 37.32 -22.51
C GLU A 655 -2.41 37.80 -23.98
N ASP A 656 -3.19 38.85 -24.24
CA ASP A 656 -3.38 39.50 -25.55
C ASP A 656 -2.30 40.54 -25.92
N HIS A 657 -1.27 40.72 -25.08
CA HIS A 657 -0.12 41.61 -25.28
C HIS A 657 -0.42 43.13 -25.23
N HIS A 658 -1.31 43.59 -24.36
CA HIS A 658 -1.51 45.03 -24.08
C HIS A 658 -0.58 45.59 -22.99
N PRO A 659 -0.02 46.81 -23.16
CA PRO A 659 0.98 47.38 -22.24
C PRO A 659 0.40 48.07 -20.99
N ILE A 660 0.97 47.77 -19.82
CA ILE A 660 0.60 48.32 -18.49
C ILE A 660 1.82 49.01 -17.83
N MET A 661 1.70 50.27 -17.39
CA MET A 661 2.84 51.16 -17.05
C MET A 661 3.03 51.50 -15.54
N ASP A 662 4.03 50.85 -14.92
CA ASP A 662 5.14 51.35 -14.06
C ASP A 662 5.00 52.53 -13.05
N SER A 663 5.73 52.45 -11.92
CA SER A 663 6.62 53.54 -11.43
C SER A 663 7.53 53.18 -10.22
N THR A 664 8.81 53.60 -10.31
CA THR A 664 9.89 53.74 -9.27
C THR A 664 10.57 52.49 -8.65
N ILE A 665 11.89 52.35 -8.40
CA ILE A 665 13.24 52.94 -8.77
C ILE A 665 14.22 52.60 -7.60
N GLU A 666 15.49 52.15 -7.67
CA GLU A 666 16.46 51.82 -8.75
C GLU A 666 17.61 50.86 -8.29
N THR A 667 18.07 49.99 -9.21
CA THR A 667 19.44 49.52 -9.60
C THR A 667 20.60 49.04 -8.67
N GLU A 668 21.38 48.08 -9.24
CA GLU A 668 22.86 47.82 -9.21
C GLU A 668 23.52 46.60 -8.48
N ALA A 669 24.58 46.08 -9.14
CA ALA A 669 25.71 45.23 -8.65
C ALA A 669 25.62 43.67 -8.51
N MET A 670 25.53 42.97 -9.65
CA MET A 670 26.48 41.95 -10.18
C MET A 670 27.14 40.81 -9.33
N GLU A 671 27.03 39.57 -9.87
CA GLU A 671 28.01 38.46 -9.96
C GLU A 671 28.72 37.82 -8.72
N GLN A 672 28.22 36.64 -8.34
CA GLN A 672 28.85 35.30 -8.48
C GLN A 672 30.38 35.04 -8.25
N PHE A 673 30.63 33.92 -7.53
CA PHE A 673 31.53 32.77 -7.87
C PHE A 673 32.98 32.62 -7.32
N LEU A 674 33.30 31.34 -6.99
CA LEU A 674 34.61 30.60 -7.03
C LEU A 674 35.75 31.11 -6.10
N PHE A 675 36.55 30.30 -5.37
CA PHE A 675 37.15 28.96 -5.61
C PHE A 675 37.54 28.18 -4.31
N ALA A 676 38.03 26.94 -4.49
CA ALA A 676 39.09 26.19 -3.74
C ALA A 676 39.08 26.09 -2.18
N PRO A 677 39.13 24.86 -1.60
CA PRO A 677 39.25 24.65 -0.14
C PRO A 677 40.53 25.17 0.53
N GLU A 678 41.65 25.26 -0.19
CA GLU A 678 42.97 25.54 0.42
C GLU A 678 43.12 27.00 0.90
N GLU A 679 42.36 27.94 0.34
CA GLU A 679 42.35 29.34 0.79
C GLU A 679 41.57 29.55 2.10
N TYR A 680 40.64 28.65 2.47
CA TYR A 680 39.87 28.77 3.71
C TYR A 680 40.76 28.63 4.96
N SER A 681 41.84 27.84 4.85
CA SER A 681 42.84 27.67 5.92
C SER A 681 43.66 28.95 6.15
N LEU A 682 44.14 29.59 5.06
CA LEU A 682 44.81 30.89 5.12
C LEU A 682 43.86 31.98 5.61
N TRP A 683 42.63 32.04 5.09
CA TRP A 683 41.62 32.99 5.53
C TRP A 683 41.30 32.84 7.02
N THR A 684 41.19 31.62 7.54
CA THR A 684 40.98 31.39 8.98
C THR A 684 42.18 31.85 9.81
N GLN A 685 43.41 31.64 9.32
CA GLN A 685 44.62 32.14 9.98
C GLN A 685 44.75 33.66 9.92
N ASP A 686 44.38 34.31 8.80
CA ASP A 686 44.37 35.77 8.67
C ASP A 686 43.23 36.42 9.46
N VAL A 687 42.06 35.79 9.55
CA VAL A 687 40.97 36.20 10.45
C VAL A 687 41.41 36.04 11.91
N ALA A 688 42.17 35.00 12.26
CA ALA A 688 42.74 34.88 13.61
C ALA A 688 43.83 35.96 13.87
N ARG A 689 44.69 36.24 12.89
CA ARG A 689 45.70 37.32 12.91
C ARG A 689 45.05 38.68 13.15
N VAL A 690 44.09 39.05 12.29
CA VAL A 690 43.35 40.32 12.35
C VAL A 690 42.52 40.43 13.64
N ASN A 691 41.88 39.35 14.11
CA ASN A 691 41.17 39.38 15.40
C ASN A 691 42.11 39.56 16.61
N ASN A 692 43.36 39.10 16.52
CA ASN A 692 44.36 39.36 17.54
C ASN A 692 44.93 40.78 17.43
N GLU A 693 45.20 41.30 16.22
CA GLU A 693 45.57 42.70 15.99
C GLU A 693 44.47 43.67 16.48
N ILE A 694 43.18 43.33 16.29
CA ILE A 694 42.03 44.08 16.82
C ILE A 694 41.99 44.04 18.36
N LYS A 695 42.30 42.89 18.99
CA LYS A 695 42.41 42.78 20.46
C LYS A 695 43.58 43.59 21.01
N GLU A 696 44.73 43.60 20.35
CA GLU A 696 45.89 44.40 20.74
C GLU A 696 45.61 45.91 20.54
N ALA A 697 45.00 46.31 19.43
CA ALA A 697 44.56 47.69 19.18
C ALA A 697 43.51 48.17 20.21
N ALA A 698 42.64 47.27 20.69
CA ALA A 698 41.69 47.56 21.78
C ALA A 698 42.38 47.75 23.14
N GLN A 699 43.50 47.06 23.39
CA GLN A 699 44.30 47.24 24.63
C GLN A 699 45.21 48.47 24.56
N GLN A 700 45.79 48.80 23.41
CA GLN A 700 46.63 50.00 23.24
C GLN A 700 45.86 51.33 23.41
N LYS A 701 44.52 51.33 23.32
CA LYS A 701 43.67 52.50 23.65
C LYS A 701 43.46 52.76 25.15
N LYS A 702 44.20 52.08 26.05
CA LYS A 702 44.07 52.23 27.51
C LYS A 702 45.33 52.69 28.27
N VAL A 703 46.37 53.21 27.61
CA VAL A 703 47.47 53.96 28.28
C VAL A 703 47.92 55.17 27.44
N SER A 704 47.34 56.35 27.69
CA SER A 704 47.94 57.71 27.56
C SER A 704 46.86 58.80 27.45
N ASP A 705 46.97 59.97 28.07
CA ASP A 705 47.65 60.24 29.34
C ASP A 705 47.01 61.42 30.11
N ASN A 706 47.55 61.70 31.30
CA ASN A 706 46.99 62.43 32.42
C ASN A 706 47.03 63.98 32.33
N GLN A 707 45.86 64.61 32.58
CA GLN A 707 45.68 65.70 33.58
C GLN A 707 46.54 67.01 33.39
N PRO A 708 46.64 67.97 34.35
CA PRO A 708 45.85 68.22 35.58
C PRO A 708 45.33 69.67 35.76
N LEU A 709 44.39 69.84 36.71
CA LEU A 709 44.37 70.80 37.85
C LEU A 709 42.96 71.31 38.20
N SER A 710 42.78 71.78 39.44
CA SER A 710 41.47 71.90 40.09
C SER A 710 41.29 73.19 40.92
N ALA A 711 40.06 73.72 41.01
CA ALA A 711 39.60 74.56 42.12
C ALA A 711 38.06 74.78 42.19
N SER A 712 37.44 74.28 43.27
CA SER A 712 36.33 74.90 44.05
C SER A 712 34.90 75.17 43.49
N ARG A 713 33.92 74.59 44.21
CA ARG A 713 32.75 75.23 44.90
C ARG A 713 31.74 76.14 44.14
N GLN A 714 30.45 75.74 44.17
CA GLN A 714 29.24 76.42 44.76
C GLN A 714 29.01 77.95 44.58
N PRO A 715 27.75 78.51 44.57
CA PRO A 715 26.41 77.92 44.75
C PRO A 715 25.29 78.50 43.80
N LYS A 716 24.00 78.26 44.11
CA LYS A 716 22.80 79.03 43.68
C LYS A 716 22.88 80.51 44.12
N PRO A 717 22.29 81.53 43.44
CA PRO A 717 20.82 81.77 43.36
C PRO A 717 20.36 82.52 42.06
N ALA A 718 19.20 83.20 41.99
CA ALA A 718 17.80 82.72 41.99
C ALA A 718 16.82 83.85 41.56
N ARG A 719 15.72 83.50 40.85
CA ARG A 719 14.41 84.22 40.72
C ARG A 719 14.32 85.71 40.27
N SER A 720 13.42 85.94 39.30
CA SER A 720 12.28 86.90 39.42
C SER A 720 11.24 86.67 38.28
N THR A 721 10.00 86.20 38.57
CA THR A 721 8.70 86.96 38.57
C THR A 721 7.97 87.11 37.21
N PRO A 722 6.62 87.30 37.13
CA PRO A 722 5.54 87.00 38.10
C PRO A 722 4.22 86.39 37.52
N SER A 723 3.38 85.80 38.40
CA SER A 723 1.88 85.73 38.34
C SER A 723 1.16 85.00 37.17
N SER A 724 -0.05 84.40 37.29
CA SER A 724 -0.98 84.11 38.42
C SER A 724 -2.14 83.18 37.95
N SER A 725 -2.86 82.38 38.77
CA SER A 725 -2.62 81.68 40.05
C SER A 725 -3.89 80.90 40.50
N ARG A 726 -3.78 80.03 41.54
CA ARG A 726 -4.84 79.31 42.33
C ARG A 726 -5.15 77.86 41.86
N ARG A 727 -5.51 76.89 42.74
CA ARG A 727 -5.62 76.89 44.22
C ARG A 727 -5.26 75.50 44.84
N SER A 728 -4.48 75.52 45.92
CA SER A 728 -4.40 74.64 47.12
C SER A 728 -5.43 73.52 47.34
N LYS A 729 -5.15 72.38 48.04
CA LYS A 729 -4.32 72.10 49.25
C LYS A 729 -3.70 70.67 49.18
N LYS A 730 -2.46 70.39 49.64
CA LYS A 730 -1.97 70.08 51.03
C LYS A 730 -2.60 68.80 51.67
N THR A 731 -1.89 67.92 52.41
CA THR A 731 -0.53 67.94 53.03
C THR A 731 -0.01 66.51 53.31
N ALA A 732 1.25 66.34 53.77
CA ALA A 732 1.79 65.07 54.28
C ALA A 732 2.78 65.25 55.46
N SER A 733 2.81 64.28 56.39
CA SER A 733 3.86 64.07 57.41
C SER A 733 3.76 62.66 58.05
N ALA A 734 4.89 62.10 58.48
CA ALA A 734 5.08 60.70 58.92
C ALA A 734 4.71 60.43 60.41
N PRO A 735 5.17 59.33 61.07
CA PRO A 735 4.86 57.89 60.87
C PRO A 735 4.36 57.21 62.20
N VAL A 736 4.21 55.86 62.26
CA VAL A 736 4.58 54.93 63.38
C VAL A 736 3.77 53.59 63.38
N ARG A 737 4.48 52.47 63.64
CA ARG A 737 4.11 51.10 64.15
C ARG A 737 2.80 50.36 63.78
N GLU A 738 2.96 49.03 63.77
CA GLU A 738 1.94 47.98 63.84
C GLU A 738 1.26 47.88 65.22
N PRO A 739 0.05 47.29 65.30
CA PRO A 739 -0.37 46.41 66.39
C PRO A 739 -0.18 44.93 66.03
N SER A 740 0.09 44.07 67.01
CA SER A 740 0.24 42.62 66.84
C SER A 740 -1.03 41.83 67.19
N LEU A 741 -0.95 40.51 67.03
CA LEU A 741 -1.81 39.50 67.65
C LEU A 741 -2.29 39.90 69.07
N PHE A 742 -3.54 39.51 69.40
CA PHE A 742 -4.24 39.75 70.67
C PHE A 742 -4.80 41.17 70.93
N ASP A 743 -5.57 41.71 69.97
CA ASP A 743 -6.78 42.47 70.34
C ASP A 743 -7.95 41.48 70.47
N PHE A 744 -8.72 41.56 71.56
CA PHE A 744 -9.44 40.40 72.12
C PHE A 744 -10.92 40.28 71.71
N MET A 745 -11.37 39.01 71.67
CA MET A 745 -12.69 38.46 72.03
C MET A 745 -13.89 39.42 72.25
N GLU A 746 -15.01 39.15 71.57
CA GLU A 746 -16.22 38.61 72.24
C GLU A 746 -17.27 38.09 71.22
N GLU A 747 -18.29 37.37 71.71
CA GLU A 747 -19.28 36.62 70.91
C GLU A 747 -20.55 37.44 70.58
N ALA A 748 -21.16 37.23 69.40
CA ALA A 748 -22.63 37.19 69.21
C ALA A 748 -23.03 36.95 67.73
N GLU A 749 -24.03 36.09 67.53
CA GLU A 749 -24.77 35.90 66.26
C GLU A 749 -25.83 37.02 66.03
N PRO A 750 -26.62 36.99 64.94
CA PRO A 750 -26.21 36.95 63.53
C PRO A 750 -26.84 38.11 62.74
N ARG A 751 -26.20 38.56 61.64
CA ARG A 751 -26.84 39.43 60.64
C ARG A 751 -26.90 38.77 59.27
N LYS A 752 -28.12 38.61 58.75
CA LYS A 752 -28.38 38.14 57.38
C LYS A 752 -27.75 39.11 56.37
N PRO A 753 -27.04 38.62 55.34
CA PRO A 753 -26.48 39.49 54.31
C PRO A 753 -27.62 40.12 53.48
N GLN A 754 -27.48 41.42 53.21
CA GLN A 754 -28.10 42.02 52.02
C GLN A 754 -27.15 41.79 50.83
N PRO A 755 -27.66 41.61 49.60
CA PRO A 755 -26.83 41.23 48.46
C PRO A 755 -25.83 42.34 48.13
N ILE A 756 -24.54 42.02 48.21
CA ILE A 756 -23.48 42.84 47.63
C ILE A 756 -23.61 42.69 46.12
N ALA A 757 -23.79 43.80 45.41
CA ALA A 757 -23.83 43.78 43.95
C ALA A 757 -22.46 43.34 43.40
N GLU A 758 -22.45 42.32 42.54
CA GLU A 758 -21.23 41.83 41.90
C GLU A 758 -20.66 42.90 40.97
N VAL A 759 -19.61 43.57 41.43
CA VAL A 759 -18.75 44.37 40.54
C VAL A 759 -17.93 43.39 39.71
N LYS A 760 -18.49 42.94 38.58
CA LYS A 760 -17.72 42.24 37.55
C LYS A 760 -16.56 43.16 37.14
N LYS A 761 -15.33 42.71 37.39
CA LYS A 761 -14.17 43.26 36.71
C LYS A 761 -14.29 42.92 35.23
N GLU A 762 -14.03 43.89 34.36
CA GLU A 762 -13.88 43.63 32.94
C GLU A 762 -12.66 42.72 32.74
N PHE A 763 -12.85 41.59 32.06
CA PHE A 763 -11.77 40.66 31.75
C PHE A 763 -11.05 41.14 30.48
N ASP A 764 -9.75 41.43 30.59
CA ASP A 764 -8.93 41.73 29.42
C ASP A 764 -8.54 40.43 28.70
N ALA A 765 -9.21 40.19 27.58
CA ALA A 765 -8.97 39.09 26.65
C ALA A 765 -8.02 39.44 25.50
N SER A 766 -7.38 40.61 25.52
CA SER A 766 -6.52 41.07 24.42
C SER A 766 -5.28 40.16 24.25
N PRO A 767 -5.03 39.62 23.04
CA PRO A 767 -3.76 38.98 22.71
C PRO A 767 -2.58 39.93 22.95
N ARG A 768 -1.49 39.40 23.50
CA ARG A 768 -0.30 40.20 23.89
C ARG A 768 0.96 39.35 23.87
N PRO A 769 2.16 39.93 23.71
CA PRO A 769 3.40 39.15 23.72
C PRO A 769 3.55 38.27 24.96
N PHE A 770 4.05 37.06 24.76
CA PHE A 770 4.54 36.20 25.83
C PHE A 770 5.86 36.80 26.36
N LEU A 771 5.99 36.88 27.68
CA LEU A 771 7.06 37.65 28.34
C LEU A 771 8.32 36.82 28.68
N SER A 772 8.26 35.50 28.51
CA SER A 772 9.37 34.57 28.72
C SER A 772 9.86 34.01 27.38
N SER A 773 11.07 33.45 27.36
CA SER A 773 11.42 32.43 26.37
C SER A 773 10.46 31.23 26.53
N PRO A 774 9.85 30.71 25.45
CA PRO A 774 9.16 29.43 25.52
C PRO A 774 10.19 28.31 25.65
N ASP A 775 9.92 27.39 26.57
CA ASP A 775 10.73 26.18 26.79
C ASP A 775 10.46 25.12 25.69
N SER A 776 11.38 24.17 25.51
CA SER A 776 11.44 23.23 24.38
C SER A 776 10.20 22.35 24.19
N HIS A 777 9.46 22.06 25.26
CA HIS A 777 8.23 21.26 25.23
C HIS A 777 6.99 22.04 24.77
N LEU A 778 7.02 23.38 24.77
CA LEU A 778 5.83 24.19 24.48
C LEU A 778 5.53 24.26 22.98
N ARG A 779 4.25 24.07 22.61
CA ARG A 779 3.74 24.08 21.23
C ARG A 779 2.68 25.16 21.05
N ASP A 780 2.32 25.47 19.80
CA ASP A 780 1.18 26.35 19.53
C ASP A 780 -0.10 25.68 20.07
N GLY A 781 -0.85 26.41 20.90
CA GLY A 781 -1.94 25.87 21.73
C GLY A 781 -1.55 25.44 23.15
N SER A 782 -0.27 25.43 23.54
CA SER A 782 0.11 25.11 24.92
C SER A 782 -0.37 26.17 25.92
N ILE A 783 -0.96 25.73 27.02
CA ILE A 783 -1.46 26.58 28.11
C ILE A 783 -0.32 26.95 29.06
N VAL A 784 -0.24 28.23 29.42
CA VAL A 784 0.75 28.80 30.35
C VAL A 784 0.11 29.84 31.28
N VAL A 785 0.88 30.34 32.25
CA VAL A 785 0.44 31.36 33.21
C VAL A 785 1.30 32.62 33.08
N GLN A 786 0.71 33.74 32.64
CA GLN A 786 1.40 35.03 32.55
C GLN A 786 0.73 36.06 33.47
N ASN A 787 1.51 36.70 34.35
CA ASN A 787 1.05 37.69 35.32
C ASN A 787 -0.14 37.23 36.19
N GLY A 788 -0.24 35.92 36.44
CA GLY A 788 -1.31 35.30 37.23
C GLY A 788 -2.60 34.99 36.45
N GLN A 789 -2.71 35.39 35.19
CA GLN A 789 -3.79 35.00 34.27
C GLN A 789 -3.38 33.73 33.51
N VAL A 790 -4.32 32.84 33.20
CA VAL A 790 -4.08 31.62 32.39
C VAL A 790 -4.43 31.94 30.94
N GLY A 791 -3.69 31.36 29.99
CA GLY A 791 -3.89 31.57 28.56
C GLY A 791 -3.13 30.55 27.73
N PHE A 792 -3.39 30.49 26.43
CA PHE A 792 -2.70 29.61 25.48
C PHE A 792 -1.73 30.39 24.59
N LEU A 793 -0.69 29.72 24.11
CA LEU A 793 0.34 30.29 23.22
C LEU A 793 -0.01 30.16 21.74
N SER A 794 0.46 31.09 20.93
CA SER A 794 0.36 31.06 19.46
C SER A 794 1.50 31.82 18.78
N ASP A 795 1.81 31.45 17.53
CA ASP A 795 2.87 32.04 16.68
C ASP A 795 4.28 31.93 17.27
N LEU A 796 4.57 30.79 17.93
CA LEU A 796 5.86 30.51 18.56
C LEU A 796 7.05 30.66 17.59
N LYS A 797 6.86 30.38 16.30
CA LYS A 797 7.90 30.43 15.26
C LYS A 797 8.29 31.84 14.82
N ARG A 798 7.54 32.88 15.22
CA ARG A 798 7.84 34.29 14.88
C ARG A 798 7.86 35.16 16.13
N HIS A 799 6.70 35.34 16.76
CA HIS A 799 6.51 36.19 17.93
C HIS A 799 5.54 35.52 18.92
N PRO A 800 6.07 34.72 19.87
CA PRO A 800 5.28 34.07 20.91
C PRO A 800 4.22 34.99 21.53
N THR A 801 2.95 34.68 21.30
CA THR A 801 1.80 35.49 21.72
C THR A 801 0.97 34.72 22.73
N PHE A 802 0.63 35.38 23.84
CA PHE A 802 -0.21 34.88 24.92
C PHE A 802 -1.66 35.35 24.74
N ASN A 803 -2.59 34.39 24.66
CA ASN A 803 -4.02 34.62 24.50
C ASN A 803 -4.75 34.30 25.82
N PRO A 804 -5.27 35.29 26.57
CA PRO A 804 -5.87 35.05 27.88
C PRO A 804 -7.21 34.30 27.81
N MET A 805 -7.43 33.32 28.67
CA MET A 805 -8.67 32.53 28.73
C MET A 805 -9.57 32.95 29.91
N ASP A 806 -10.82 33.29 29.62
CA ASP A 806 -11.86 33.55 30.63
C ASP A 806 -12.61 32.26 30.95
N LEU A 807 -12.17 31.56 32.00
CA LEU A 807 -12.73 30.28 32.44
C LEU A 807 -13.17 30.38 33.92
N PRO A 808 -14.16 29.58 34.35
CA PRO A 808 -14.53 29.46 35.76
C PRO A 808 -13.32 29.24 36.68
N PHE A 809 -13.32 29.92 37.84
CA PHE A 809 -12.20 29.89 38.80
C PHE A 809 -11.75 28.47 39.20
N ALA A 810 -12.67 27.50 39.22
CA ALA A 810 -12.36 26.09 39.48
C ALA A 810 -11.47 25.47 38.37
N GLN A 811 -11.77 25.72 37.09
CA GLN A 811 -10.96 25.25 35.95
C GLN A 811 -9.61 25.99 35.90
N LEU A 812 -9.59 27.31 36.10
CA LEU A 812 -8.35 28.10 36.19
C LEU A 812 -7.43 27.60 37.32
N SER A 813 -8.00 27.11 38.43
CA SER A 813 -7.24 26.55 39.55
C SER A 813 -6.67 25.16 39.25
N ARG A 814 -7.43 24.30 38.54
CA ARG A 814 -6.94 23.00 38.06
C ARG A 814 -5.81 23.18 37.04
N LEU A 815 -6.00 24.01 36.02
CA LEU A 815 -4.98 24.29 35.00
C LEU A 815 -3.68 24.80 35.62
N LYS A 816 -3.73 25.71 36.61
CA LYS A 816 -2.54 26.18 37.32
C LYS A 816 -1.78 25.09 38.07
N ALA A 817 -2.47 24.10 38.62
CA ALA A 817 -1.83 22.97 39.30
C ALA A 817 -1.28 21.95 38.30
N TYR A 818 -2.02 21.66 37.23
CA TYR A 818 -1.60 20.82 36.11
C TYR A 818 -0.31 21.35 35.44
N ILE A 819 -0.26 22.64 35.10
CA ILE A 819 0.94 23.27 34.52
C ILE A 819 2.14 23.08 35.44
N GLY A 820 1.97 23.24 36.76
CA GLY A 820 3.03 22.99 37.73
C GLY A 820 3.62 21.57 37.68
N ILE A 821 2.79 20.56 37.35
CA ILE A 821 3.22 19.17 37.17
C ILE A 821 3.93 18.98 35.83
N ARG A 822 3.37 19.49 34.72
CA ARG A 822 4.00 19.47 33.39
C ARG A 822 5.41 20.10 33.41
N GLU A 823 5.53 21.30 33.99
CA GLU A 823 6.82 21.98 34.16
C GLU A 823 7.78 21.26 35.12
N SER A 824 7.31 20.31 35.93
CA SER A 824 8.16 19.50 36.81
C SER A 824 8.63 18.22 36.09
N TYR A 825 7.72 17.59 35.33
CA TYR A 825 8.00 16.43 34.49
C TYR A 825 9.07 16.70 33.43
N HIS A 826 8.92 17.72 32.58
CA HIS A 826 9.89 17.96 31.51
C HIS A 826 11.27 18.34 32.06
N ARG A 827 11.35 19.10 33.16
CA ARG A 827 12.65 19.39 33.79
C ARG A 827 13.33 18.15 34.37
N LEU A 828 12.58 17.25 34.99
CA LEU A 828 13.12 15.97 35.46
C LEU A 828 13.62 15.13 34.28
N TYR A 829 12.79 14.95 33.26
CA TYR A 829 13.13 14.15 32.08
C TYR A 829 14.32 14.72 31.30
N ASP A 830 14.30 16.02 30.99
CA ASP A 830 15.38 16.70 30.27
C ASP A 830 16.68 16.71 31.08
N TYR A 831 16.63 16.85 32.41
CA TYR A 831 17.83 16.75 33.25
C TYR A 831 18.40 15.33 33.24
N GLU A 832 17.57 14.32 33.45
CA GLU A 832 18.02 12.91 33.52
C GLU A 832 18.51 12.41 32.16
N ALA A 833 17.87 12.80 31.06
CA ALA A 833 18.29 12.45 29.69
C ALA A 833 19.62 13.11 29.29
N ASN A 834 19.83 14.39 29.60
CA ASN A 834 21.05 15.11 29.20
C ASN A 834 22.25 14.84 30.12
N ASN A 835 22.04 14.56 31.41
CA ASN A 835 23.13 14.38 32.38
C ASN A 835 23.39 12.93 32.79
N GLN A 836 22.52 11.97 32.39
CA GLN A 836 22.58 10.56 32.80
C GLN A 836 22.70 10.37 34.33
N ALA A 837 22.06 11.27 35.08
CA ALA A 837 22.16 11.38 36.54
C ALA A 837 20.80 11.70 37.15
N GLU A 838 20.51 11.05 38.27
CA GLU A 838 19.21 11.07 38.95
C GLU A 838 18.93 12.38 39.72
N ASP A 839 17.82 13.07 39.44
CA ASP A 839 17.37 14.25 40.21
C ASP A 839 16.28 13.89 41.23
N LYS A 840 16.72 13.64 42.46
CA LYS A 840 15.83 13.32 43.59
C LYS A 840 15.01 14.51 44.05
N GLU A 841 15.52 15.74 43.97
CA GLU A 841 14.80 16.91 44.46
C GLU A 841 13.63 17.26 43.54
N GLU A 842 13.85 17.20 42.22
CA GLU A 842 12.80 17.42 41.22
C GLU A 842 11.83 16.24 41.16
N ARG A 843 12.27 14.97 41.33
CA ARG A 843 11.33 13.82 41.42
C ARG A 843 10.48 13.83 42.69
N GLU A 844 11.04 14.21 43.84
CA GLU A 844 10.25 14.45 45.06
C GLU A 844 9.26 15.60 44.87
N LYS A 845 9.63 16.63 44.10
CA LYS A 845 8.77 17.79 43.78
C LYS A 845 7.63 17.40 42.83
N LEU A 846 7.91 16.62 41.79
CA LEU A 846 6.92 16.05 40.89
C LEU A 846 5.90 15.20 41.65
N ASN A 847 6.38 14.29 42.52
CA ASN A 847 5.53 13.52 43.45
C ASN A 847 4.60 14.42 44.28
N ARG A 848 5.15 15.39 45.01
CA ARG A 848 4.38 16.30 45.89
C ARG A 848 3.36 17.13 45.12
N LEU A 849 3.66 17.54 43.88
CA LEU A 849 2.75 18.31 43.04
C LEU A 849 1.60 17.43 42.52
N TYR A 850 1.90 16.21 42.05
CA TYR A 850 0.90 15.23 41.62
C TYR A 850 -0.02 14.79 42.77
N ASP A 851 0.54 14.38 43.93
CA ASP A 851 -0.26 13.96 45.09
C ASP A 851 -1.13 15.12 45.61
N GLY A 852 -0.61 16.35 45.54
CA GLY A 852 -1.35 17.58 45.85
C GLY A 852 -2.45 17.93 44.85
N TYR A 853 -2.40 17.41 43.61
CA TYR A 853 -3.46 17.52 42.61
C TYR A 853 -4.52 16.43 42.83
N VAL A 854 -4.10 15.16 42.92
CA VAL A 854 -5.00 14.01 43.11
C VAL A 854 -5.81 14.16 44.39
N GLY A 855 -5.19 14.59 45.50
CA GLY A 855 -5.86 14.86 46.77
C GLY A 855 -6.84 16.05 46.78
N ARG A 856 -6.96 16.81 45.67
CA ARG A 856 -7.87 17.96 45.54
C ARG A 856 -8.89 17.83 44.41
N TRP A 857 -8.53 17.15 43.33
CA TRP A 857 -9.32 17.07 42.10
C TRP A 857 -9.46 15.65 41.53
N GLY A 858 -8.76 14.66 42.10
CA GLY A 858 -8.72 13.29 41.57
C GLY A 858 -7.66 13.07 40.49
N TYR A 859 -7.59 11.83 39.99
CA TYR A 859 -6.63 11.37 38.99
C TYR A 859 -6.78 12.12 37.64
N PHE A 860 -5.70 12.23 36.87
CA PHE A 860 -5.66 12.89 35.55
C PHE A 860 -6.57 12.20 34.54
N ASN A 861 -6.62 10.86 34.57
CA ASN A 861 -7.45 10.04 33.67
C ASN A 861 -8.92 9.93 34.11
N GLN A 862 -9.35 10.64 35.17
CA GLN A 862 -10.77 10.85 35.42
C GLN A 862 -11.33 11.87 34.42
N LYS A 863 -12.42 11.51 33.73
CA LYS A 863 -13.15 12.33 32.73
C LYS A 863 -13.23 13.83 33.07
N THR A 864 -13.53 14.19 34.32
CA THR A 864 -13.63 15.58 34.81
C THR A 864 -12.32 16.38 34.85
N ASN A 865 -11.17 15.71 34.76
CA ASN A 865 -9.83 16.30 34.69
C ASN A 865 -9.23 16.14 33.31
N THR A 866 -9.42 14.97 32.66
CA THR A 866 -8.97 14.71 31.30
C THR A 866 -9.47 15.82 30.35
N ASP A 867 -10.76 16.16 30.43
CA ASP A 867 -11.40 17.20 29.59
C ASP A 867 -10.85 18.63 29.84
N VAL A 868 -10.16 18.85 30.96
CA VAL A 868 -9.45 20.12 31.27
C VAL A 868 -7.98 20.05 30.84
N ILE A 869 -7.33 18.89 30.97
CA ILE A 869 -5.94 18.66 30.57
C ILE A 869 -5.81 18.66 29.04
N LYS A 870 -6.76 18.04 28.32
CA LYS A 870 -6.91 18.06 26.85
C LYS A 870 -6.97 19.45 26.22
N MET A 871 -7.24 20.51 27.00
CA MET A 871 -7.23 21.89 26.51
C MET A 871 -5.80 22.38 26.22
N ASP A 872 -4.78 21.70 26.76
CA ASP A 872 -3.36 21.95 26.50
C ASP A 872 -2.88 21.13 25.29
N ALA A 873 -2.13 21.74 24.36
CA ALA A 873 -1.58 21.04 23.19
C ALA A 873 -0.64 19.87 23.54
N THR A 874 -0.04 19.90 24.74
CA THR A 874 0.78 18.85 25.35
C THR A 874 0.04 18.03 26.42
N GLY A 875 -1.29 18.23 26.55
CA GLY A 875 -2.12 17.63 27.59
C GLY A 875 -2.14 16.11 27.59
N VAL A 876 -2.21 15.50 26.40
CA VAL A 876 -2.28 14.03 26.24
C VAL A 876 -1.02 13.34 26.75
N GLU A 877 0.15 13.94 26.55
CA GLU A 877 1.45 13.40 26.97
C GLU A 877 1.53 13.26 28.51
N MET A 878 0.86 14.15 29.25
CA MET A 878 0.84 14.11 30.71
C MET A 878 -0.12 13.06 31.28
N LEU A 879 -1.03 12.48 30.48
CA LEU A 879 -1.94 11.43 30.95
C LEU A 879 -1.20 10.11 31.24
N PHE A 880 -0.05 9.88 30.61
CA PHE A 880 0.83 8.73 30.83
C PHE A 880 1.57 8.75 32.19
N LEU A 881 1.41 9.80 32.99
CA LEU A 881 1.86 9.83 34.39
C LEU A 881 1.08 8.86 35.29
N GLU A 882 -0.03 8.29 34.79
CA GLU A 882 -0.83 7.28 35.48
C GLU A 882 -0.96 6.03 34.61
N ARG A 883 -0.69 4.85 35.18
CA ARG A 883 -1.00 3.55 34.57
C ARG A 883 -2.24 2.92 35.22
N SER A 884 -2.96 2.09 34.49
CA SER A 884 -4.14 1.38 34.99
C SER A 884 -3.80 -0.08 35.31
N GLU A 885 -3.89 -0.45 36.59
CA GLU A 885 -3.81 -1.85 37.03
C GLU A 885 -5.14 -2.24 37.67
N ASN A 886 -5.83 -3.26 37.13
CA ASN A 886 -7.10 -3.76 37.66
C ASN A 886 -8.16 -2.67 37.92
N GLY A 887 -8.27 -1.70 36.99
CA GLY A 887 -9.20 -0.57 37.08
C GLY A 887 -8.82 0.52 38.08
N LYS A 888 -7.60 0.53 38.60
CA LYS A 888 -7.08 1.56 39.51
C LYS A 888 -5.91 2.30 38.88
N TYR A 889 -5.91 3.62 39.01
CA TYR A 889 -4.80 4.47 38.60
C TYR A 889 -3.65 4.39 39.60
N ILE A 890 -2.45 4.09 39.10
CA ILE A 890 -1.18 3.99 39.83
C ILE A 890 -0.18 4.94 39.15
N LYS A 891 0.77 5.50 39.91
CA LYS A 891 1.84 6.34 39.35
C LYS A 891 2.69 5.58 38.32
N ALA A 892 3.12 6.27 37.27
CA ALA A 892 4.14 5.77 36.35
C ALA A 892 5.53 5.68 37.01
N ASP A 893 6.44 4.92 36.40
CA ASP A 893 7.73 4.54 37.01
C ASP A 893 8.71 5.71 37.22
N ILE A 894 8.55 6.80 36.45
CA ILE A 894 9.30 8.07 36.62
C ILE A 894 9.08 8.74 38.00
N PHE A 895 8.04 8.34 38.74
CA PHE A 895 7.84 8.81 40.12
C PHE A 895 8.72 8.08 41.15
N ASP A 896 9.38 6.98 40.77
CA ASP A 896 10.21 6.13 41.63
C ASP A 896 11.70 6.20 41.23
N HIS A 897 12.04 5.83 39.99
CA HIS A 897 13.42 5.70 39.48
C HIS A 897 13.61 6.41 38.12
N PRO A 898 14.86 6.62 37.65
CA PRO A 898 15.09 7.27 36.35
C PRO A 898 14.55 6.43 35.19
N THR A 899 13.82 7.06 34.27
CA THR A 899 13.30 6.39 33.05
C THR A 899 13.96 6.87 31.76
N ALA A 900 14.94 7.78 31.85
CA ALA A 900 15.65 8.35 30.70
C ALA A 900 16.97 7.62 30.37
N PHE A 901 17.50 6.82 31.29
CA PHE A 901 18.74 6.05 31.13
C PHE A 901 18.69 4.78 31.99
N SER A 902 19.44 3.73 31.61
CA SER A 902 19.52 2.50 32.42
C SER A 902 20.47 2.66 33.61
N THR A 903 20.13 2.04 34.74
CA THR A 903 20.96 1.97 35.95
C THR A 903 21.63 0.61 36.17
N SER A 904 21.32 -0.39 35.34
CA SER A 904 21.87 -1.75 35.42
C SER A 904 23.12 -1.92 34.55
N GLU A 905 24.27 -1.47 35.05
CA GLU A 905 25.56 -1.72 34.39
C GLU A 905 26.02 -3.19 34.55
N LEU A 906 26.37 -3.83 33.43
CA LEU A 906 27.21 -5.03 33.43
C LEU A 906 28.60 -4.64 33.98
N SER A 907 29.09 -5.38 34.97
CA SER A 907 30.35 -5.07 35.68
C SER A 907 31.51 -6.01 35.34
N ILE A 908 31.20 -7.18 34.78
CA ILE A 908 32.14 -8.17 34.23
C ILE A 908 31.41 -8.87 33.07
N ALA A 909 32.09 -9.09 31.95
CA ALA A 909 31.61 -9.92 30.85
C ALA A 909 32.28 -11.31 30.90
N SER A 910 31.64 -12.32 30.32
CA SER A 910 32.16 -13.70 30.26
C SER A 910 32.95 -14.02 28.98
N ASP A 911 32.77 -13.23 27.92
CA ASP A 911 33.33 -13.44 26.58
C ASP A 911 33.44 -12.11 25.80
N PRO A 912 34.40 -11.93 24.87
CA PRO A 912 34.48 -10.78 23.96
C PRO A 912 33.18 -10.42 23.23
N MET A 913 32.34 -11.40 22.88
CA MET A 913 31.03 -11.16 22.26
C MET A 913 30.03 -10.49 23.22
N GLU A 914 30.08 -10.85 24.50
CA GLU A 914 29.26 -10.22 25.54
C GLU A 914 29.76 -8.80 25.87
N ALA A 915 31.08 -8.59 25.89
CA ALA A 915 31.67 -7.26 26.04
C ALA A 915 31.33 -6.36 24.84
N LEU A 916 31.41 -6.87 23.61
CA LEU A 916 31.00 -6.17 22.39
C LEU A 916 29.51 -5.80 22.43
N GLY A 917 28.65 -6.75 22.79
CA GLY A 917 27.22 -6.50 22.99
C GLY A 917 26.95 -5.45 24.07
N ALA A 918 27.70 -5.46 25.18
CA ALA A 918 27.59 -4.46 26.24
C ALA A 918 28.04 -3.06 25.78
N SER A 919 29.12 -2.96 24.99
CA SER A 919 29.57 -1.70 24.38
C SER A 919 28.49 -1.11 23.47
N LEU A 920 27.99 -1.93 22.54
CA LEU A 920 26.99 -1.52 21.55
C LEU A 920 25.65 -1.16 22.20
N ASN A 921 25.26 -1.82 23.29
CA ASN A 921 24.09 -1.44 24.09
C ASN A 921 24.25 -0.12 24.87
N LYS A 922 25.48 0.28 25.21
CA LYS A 922 25.76 1.47 26.04
C LYS A 922 26.11 2.73 25.24
N TYR A 923 26.88 2.56 24.16
CA TYR A 923 27.44 3.66 23.35
C TYR A 923 26.96 3.66 21.90
N GLY A 924 26.46 2.52 21.38
CA GLY A 924 26.18 2.33 19.95
C GLY A 924 27.43 2.08 19.08
N THR A 925 28.61 2.11 19.68
CA THR A 925 29.95 1.98 19.06
C THR A 925 30.77 0.85 19.71
N VAL A 926 31.93 0.54 19.10
CA VAL A 926 32.88 -0.48 19.59
C VAL A 926 33.97 0.22 20.41
N GLU A 927 33.72 0.38 21.71
CA GLU A 927 34.61 1.07 22.64
C GLU A 927 35.59 0.09 23.30
N LEU A 928 36.78 -0.08 22.71
CA LEU A 928 37.78 -1.08 23.15
C LEU A 928 38.22 -0.88 24.62
N ASP A 929 38.36 0.37 25.08
CA ASP A 929 38.64 0.69 26.50
C ASP A 929 37.56 0.13 27.44
N TYR A 930 36.29 0.27 27.07
CA TYR A 930 35.16 -0.22 27.87
C TYR A 930 35.07 -1.75 27.81
N MET A 931 35.24 -2.35 26.62
CA MET A 931 35.26 -3.80 26.46
C MET A 931 36.40 -4.45 27.26
N SER A 932 37.57 -3.81 27.32
CA SER A 932 38.70 -4.21 28.15
C SER A 932 38.41 -4.06 29.65
N SER A 933 37.67 -3.02 30.05
CA SER A 933 37.24 -2.86 31.46
C SER A 933 36.29 -3.97 31.94
N LEU A 934 35.53 -4.59 31.03
CA LEU A 934 34.64 -5.72 31.31
C LEU A 934 35.36 -7.09 31.31
N LEU A 935 36.57 -7.18 30.73
CA LEU A 935 37.34 -8.41 30.56
C LEU A 935 38.76 -8.28 31.17
N PRO A 936 38.89 -8.05 32.50
CA PRO A 936 40.16 -7.72 33.14
C PRO A 936 41.23 -8.83 33.13
N ASP A 937 40.86 -10.05 32.73
CA ASP A 937 41.74 -11.23 32.62
C ASP A 937 42.18 -11.54 31.17
N MET A 938 41.91 -10.66 30.20
CA MET A 938 42.23 -10.85 28.76
C MET A 938 43.01 -9.66 28.17
N GLU A 939 43.98 -9.94 27.29
CA GLU A 939 44.70 -8.89 26.55
C GLU A 939 43.92 -8.45 25.29
N GLU A 940 44.02 -7.16 24.94
CA GLU A 940 43.30 -6.53 23.82
C GLU A 940 43.51 -7.26 22.48
N SER A 941 44.72 -7.75 22.21
CA SER A 941 45.01 -8.53 20.99
C SER A 941 44.27 -9.87 20.92
N ASP A 942 44.06 -10.53 22.06
CA ASP A 942 43.30 -11.79 22.12
C ASP A 942 41.80 -11.51 21.95
N MET A 943 41.31 -10.39 22.47
CA MET A 943 39.94 -9.92 22.27
C MET A 943 39.66 -9.56 20.80
N LEU A 944 40.55 -8.80 20.15
CA LEU A 944 40.43 -8.48 18.72
C LEU A 944 40.48 -9.73 17.84
N SER A 945 41.34 -10.71 18.18
CA SER A 945 41.42 -12.01 17.52
C SER A 945 40.13 -12.83 17.68
N ALA A 946 39.51 -12.83 18.86
CA ALA A 946 38.21 -13.47 19.10
C ALA A 946 37.04 -12.81 18.34
N LEU A 947 37.21 -11.55 17.91
CA LEU A 947 36.23 -10.76 17.15
C LEU A 947 36.56 -10.63 15.65
N GLU A 948 37.53 -11.41 15.13
CA GLU A 948 37.89 -11.42 13.71
C GLU A 948 36.66 -11.69 12.84
N GLY A 949 36.43 -10.84 11.83
CA GLY A 949 35.26 -10.92 10.95
C GLY A 949 33.94 -10.41 11.55
N ARG A 950 33.93 -9.96 12.82
CA ARG A 950 32.78 -9.32 13.48
C ARG A 950 32.93 -7.81 13.58
N ILE A 951 34.15 -7.32 13.75
CA ILE A 951 34.51 -5.91 13.71
C ILE A 951 35.62 -5.66 12.68
N PHE A 952 35.66 -4.45 12.14
CA PHE A 952 36.64 -4.00 11.16
C PHE A 952 37.07 -2.57 11.49
N TYR A 953 38.34 -2.25 11.23
CA TYR A 953 38.89 -0.93 11.53
C TYR A 953 38.59 0.04 10.38
N ASN A 954 37.96 1.17 10.71
CA ASN A 954 37.69 2.26 9.77
C ASN A 954 38.74 3.38 9.93
N PRO A 955 39.72 3.51 9.00
CA PRO A 955 40.76 4.54 9.09
C PRO A 955 40.28 5.96 8.78
N GLU A 956 39.03 6.17 8.34
CA GLU A 956 38.44 7.52 8.22
C GLU A 956 37.91 8.05 9.56
N GLU A 957 37.55 7.15 10.49
CA GLU A 957 36.92 7.46 11.79
C GLU A 957 37.80 7.02 13.00
N ASP A 958 39.04 6.58 12.75
CA ASP A 958 40.05 6.10 13.73
C ASP A 958 39.47 5.12 14.78
N SER A 959 38.57 4.23 14.36
CA SER A 959 37.76 3.40 15.25
C SER A 959 37.26 2.10 14.61
N TYR A 960 36.79 1.17 15.43
CA TYR A 960 36.24 -0.10 14.97
C TYR A 960 34.73 -0.02 14.72
N GLU A 961 34.29 -0.61 13.60
CA GLU A 961 32.88 -0.74 13.23
C GLU A 961 32.46 -2.20 13.15
N VAL A 962 31.21 -2.49 13.54
CA VAL A 962 30.61 -3.83 13.37
C VAL A 962 30.45 -4.15 11.89
N ALA A 963 30.70 -5.41 11.51
CA ALA A 963 30.59 -5.92 10.14
C ALA A 963 29.29 -5.50 9.44
N ASP A 964 28.15 -5.58 10.14
CA ASP A 964 26.81 -5.22 9.67
C ASP A 964 26.73 -3.77 9.11
N LYS A 965 27.53 -2.85 9.67
CA LYS A 965 27.64 -1.42 9.28
C LYS A 965 28.84 -1.18 8.34
N PHE A 966 29.97 -1.86 8.58
CA PHE A 966 31.19 -1.67 7.80
C PHE A 966 31.08 -2.27 6.39
N ILE A 967 30.59 -3.51 6.27
CA ILE A 967 30.48 -4.27 5.02
C ILE A 967 29.21 -3.90 4.22
N SER A 968 28.35 -3.03 4.74
CA SER A 968 27.15 -2.56 4.05
C SER A 968 27.30 -1.16 3.44
N GLY A 969 26.34 -0.77 2.60
CA GLY A 969 26.40 0.48 1.83
C GLY A 969 27.27 0.34 0.58
N ASN A 970 27.85 1.46 0.12
CA ASN A 970 28.72 1.48 -1.06
C ASN A 970 30.10 0.88 -0.76
N VAL A 971 30.22 -0.45 -0.85
CA VAL A 971 31.47 -1.17 -0.51
C VAL A 971 32.61 -0.87 -1.47
N ILE A 972 32.30 -0.53 -2.73
CA ILE A 972 33.32 -0.17 -3.72
C ILE A 972 33.96 1.17 -3.36
N GLU A 973 33.16 2.18 -3.02
CA GLU A 973 33.69 3.49 -2.59
C GLU A 973 34.45 3.40 -1.27
N LYS A 974 33.94 2.63 -0.28
CA LYS A 974 34.68 2.33 0.96
C LYS A 974 36.03 1.66 0.67
N ALA A 975 36.07 0.68 -0.25
CA ALA A 975 37.30 0.02 -0.64
C ALA A 975 38.27 0.97 -1.37
N GLU A 976 37.80 1.80 -2.30
CA GLU A 976 38.64 2.79 -3.01
C GLU A 976 39.23 3.85 -2.05
N ARG A 977 38.48 4.28 -1.02
CA ARG A 977 38.98 5.17 0.05
C ARG A 977 40.08 4.52 0.89
N ILE A 978 39.84 3.31 1.42
CA ILE A 978 40.81 2.60 2.27
C ILE A 978 42.05 2.18 1.47
N GLU A 979 41.89 1.77 0.21
CA GLU A 979 43.03 1.53 -0.69
C GLU A 979 43.84 2.79 -0.95
N SER A 980 43.19 3.96 -1.08
CA SER A 980 43.89 5.25 -1.21
C SER A 980 44.67 5.60 0.07
N TRP A 981 44.07 5.42 1.24
CA TRP A 981 44.70 5.68 2.54
C TRP A 981 45.90 4.75 2.82
N LEU A 982 45.82 3.49 2.39
CA LEU A 982 46.89 2.50 2.47
C LEU A 982 48.10 2.81 1.56
N LEU A 983 47.98 3.73 0.59
CA LEU A 983 49.15 4.21 -0.18
C LEU A 983 50.11 5.02 0.70
N ASP A 984 49.55 5.80 1.65
CA ASP A 984 50.31 6.60 2.61
C ASP A 984 50.70 5.80 3.88
N HIS A 985 49.90 4.77 4.23
CA HIS A 985 50.09 3.95 5.44
C HIS A 985 50.27 2.44 5.14
N PRO A 986 51.27 2.02 4.34
CA PRO A 986 51.38 0.65 3.82
C PRO A 986 51.75 -0.43 4.84
N GLU A 987 52.10 -0.09 6.09
CA GLU A 987 52.46 -1.07 7.14
C GLU A 987 51.31 -1.39 8.11
N HIS A 988 50.15 -0.72 8.03
CA HIS A 988 48.97 -1.03 8.85
C HIS A 988 48.31 -2.34 8.37
N GLU A 989 48.04 -3.31 9.23
CA GLU A 989 47.52 -4.63 8.82
C GLU A 989 45.99 -4.73 8.93
N GLU A 990 45.43 -4.11 9.95
CA GLU A 990 44.00 -4.01 10.28
C GLU A 990 43.21 -3.36 9.13
N ALA A 991 43.78 -2.30 8.53
CA ALA A 991 43.23 -1.65 7.35
C ALA A 991 43.30 -2.55 6.08
N LYS A 992 44.33 -3.42 5.96
CA LYS A 992 44.42 -4.39 4.85
C LYS A 992 43.41 -5.53 5.00
N GLN A 993 43.19 -6.01 6.22
CA GLN A 993 42.13 -6.97 6.53
C GLN A 993 40.76 -6.38 6.18
N SER A 994 40.51 -5.13 6.60
CA SER A 994 39.26 -4.41 6.35
C SER A 994 39.02 -4.13 4.85
N LEU A 995 40.06 -3.76 4.09
CA LEU A 995 39.99 -3.68 2.62
C LEU A 995 39.70 -5.06 1.97
N THR A 996 40.28 -6.13 2.51
CA THR A 996 40.07 -7.50 2.01
C THR A 996 38.63 -7.95 2.22
N ALA A 997 38.01 -7.61 3.35
CA ALA A 997 36.61 -7.89 3.62
C ALA A 997 35.65 -7.14 2.68
N LEU A 998 35.87 -5.84 2.44
CA LEU A 998 35.08 -5.05 1.49
C LEU A 998 35.20 -5.58 0.05
N ARG A 999 36.39 -6.03 -0.35
CA ARG A 999 36.62 -6.68 -1.65
C ARG A 999 35.92 -8.04 -1.76
N ALA A 1000 35.90 -8.84 -0.69
CA ALA A 1000 35.17 -10.10 -0.65
C ALA A 1000 33.64 -9.92 -0.69
N ALA A 1001 33.13 -8.80 -0.16
CA ALA A 1001 31.71 -8.45 -0.19
C ALA A 1001 31.26 -7.68 -1.44
N THR A 1002 32.18 -7.32 -2.34
CA THR A 1002 31.85 -6.58 -3.56
C THR A 1002 30.93 -7.42 -4.48
N PRO A 1003 29.76 -6.89 -4.91
CA PRO A 1003 28.84 -7.64 -5.78
C PRO A 1003 29.50 -8.14 -7.08
N THR A 1004 29.05 -9.29 -7.57
CA THR A 1004 29.51 -9.86 -8.85
C THR A 1004 29.27 -8.87 -10.00
N PRO A 1005 30.31 -8.41 -10.72
CA PRO A 1005 30.15 -7.40 -11.76
C PRO A 1005 29.25 -7.89 -12.91
N ILE A 1006 28.24 -7.08 -13.25
CA ILE A 1006 27.34 -7.34 -14.38
C ILE A 1006 28.09 -7.00 -15.68
N PRO A 1007 28.25 -7.93 -16.63
CA PRO A 1007 28.97 -7.70 -17.87
C PRO A 1007 28.13 -6.87 -18.85
N PHE A 1008 28.79 -6.19 -19.79
CA PHE A 1008 28.12 -5.35 -20.80
C PHE A 1008 27.01 -6.06 -21.59
N ALA A 1009 27.10 -7.39 -21.79
CA ALA A 1009 26.11 -8.17 -22.51
C ALA A 1009 24.75 -8.28 -21.78
N ASP A 1010 24.74 -8.10 -20.46
CA ASP A 1010 23.57 -8.22 -19.59
C ASP A 1010 23.03 -6.82 -19.16
N LEU A 1011 23.50 -5.75 -19.81
CA LEU A 1011 23.10 -4.36 -19.55
C LEU A 1011 22.29 -3.80 -20.74
N ASP A 1012 21.08 -3.32 -20.46
CA ASP A 1012 20.29 -2.54 -21.41
C ASP A 1012 20.72 -1.06 -21.41
N PHE A 1013 20.88 -0.47 -22.59
CA PHE A 1013 21.39 0.89 -22.77
C PHE A 1013 20.42 1.80 -23.53
N ASN A 1014 19.84 2.80 -22.86
CA ASN A 1014 19.04 3.83 -23.52
C ASN A 1014 19.89 5.04 -23.98
N LEU A 1015 19.39 5.76 -24.98
CA LEU A 1015 19.95 7.05 -25.39
C LEU A 1015 19.44 8.16 -24.45
N GLY A 1016 20.35 8.81 -23.72
CA GLY A 1016 20.03 9.92 -22.81
C GLY A 1016 20.23 9.64 -21.32
N GLU A 1017 20.57 8.40 -20.94
CA GLU A 1017 20.93 8.01 -19.57
C GLU A 1017 21.97 8.93 -18.93
N ARG A 1018 21.61 9.58 -17.82
CA ARG A 1018 22.41 10.67 -17.23
C ARG A 1018 23.77 10.23 -16.68
N TRP A 1019 23.94 8.94 -16.41
CA TRP A 1019 25.20 8.37 -15.94
C TRP A 1019 26.23 8.19 -17.07
N ILE A 1020 25.79 8.10 -18.34
CA ILE A 1020 26.66 7.95 -19.50
C ILE A 1020 27.24 9.33 -19.87
N PRO A 1021 28.57 9.48 -20.04
CA PRO A 1021 29.18 10.78 -20.30
C PRO A 1021 28.69 11.40 -21.63
N ALA A 1022 28.23 12.65 -21.61
CA ALA A 1022 27.68 13.34 -22.80
C ALA A 1022 28.59 13.33 -24.05
N LYS A 1023 29.92 13.22 -23.88
CA LYS A 1023 30.88 13.03 -24.98
C LYS A 1023 30.63 11.75 -25.80
N VAL A 1024 30.08 10.70 -25.19
CA VAL A 1024 29.67 9.46 -25.87
C VAL A 1024 28.51 9.77 -26.84
N TYR A 1025 27.52 10.52 -26.39
CA TYR A 1025 26.39 10.97 -27.23
C TYR A 1025 26.84 11.92 -28.35
N GLY A 1026 27.81 12.81 -28.09
CA GLY A 1026 28.43 13.62 -29.14
C GLY A 1026 29.13 12.78 -30.22
N LYS A 1027 29.91 11.78 -29.82
CA LYS A 1027 30.57 10.86 -30.76
C LYS A 1027 29.56 10.04 -31.57
N PHE A 1028 28.59 9.42 -30.91
CA PHE A 1028 27.48 8.72 -31.56
C PHE A 1028 26.75 9.61 -32.57
N ALA A 1029 26.31 10.80 -32.14
CA ALA A 1029 25.57 11.72 -33.01
C ALA A 1029 26.41 12.14 -34.21
N SER A 1030 27.71 12.38 -34.01
CA SER A 1030 28.60 12.78 -35.10
C SER A 1030 28.74 11.69 -36.18
N GLU A 1031 28.87 10.44 -35.77
CA GLU A 1031 28.91 9.28 -36.66
C GLU A 1031 27.53 9.00 -37.31
N PHE A 1032 26.43 9.15 -36.58
CA PHE A 1032 25.06 8.90 -37.06
C PHE A 1032 24.57 9.95 -38.08
N PHE A 1033 24.89 11.22 -37.84
CA PHE A 1033 24.48 12.32 -38.71
C PHE A 1033 25.50 12.67 -39.81
N GLU A 1034 26.73 12.15 -39.77
CA GLU A 1034 27.83 12.44 -40.72
C GLU A 1034 28.27 13.94 -40.69
N THR A 1035 28.37 14.54 -39.50
CA THR A 1035 28.93 15.89 -39.26
C THR A 1035 29.36 16.03 -37.80
N ASP A 1036 30.18 17.04 -37.43
CA ASP A 1036 30.61 17.24 -36.04
C ASP A 1036 29.46 17.76 -35.15
N ILE A 1037 29.11 16.99 -34.10
CA ILE A 1037 28.05 17.30 -33.14
C ILE A 1037 28.60 17.19 -31.71
N ARG A 1038 28.56 18.32 -31.02
CA ARG A 1038 29.01 18.47 -29.63
C ARG A 1038 27.81 18.44 -28.70
N VAL A 1039 27.76 17.48 -27.79
CA VAL A 1039 26.70 17.34 -26.78
C VAL A 1039 27.29 17.61 -25.39
N SER A 1040 26.69 18.54 -24.64
CA SER A 1040 26.97 18.78 -23.23
C SER A 1040 25.70 18.59 -22.40
N TYR A 1041 25.89 18.25 -21.12
CA TYR A 1041 24.81 18.05 -20.15
C TYR A 1041 24.96 19.05 -19.01
N HIS A 1042 23.87 19.70 -18.63
CA HIS A 1042 23.82 20.74 -17.61
C HIS A 1042 23.00 20.23 -16.43
N SER A 1043 23.69 19.64 -15.44
CA SER A 1043 23.07 18.94 -14.29
C SER A 1043 22.21 19.83 -13.41
N ASN A 1044 22.44 21.14 -13.40
CA ASN A 1044 21.62 22.13 -12.69
C ASN A 1044 20.27 22.43 -13.36
N MET A 1045 20.04 21.92 -14.58
CA MET A 1045 18.82 22.13 -15.39
C MET A 1045 18.24 20.83 -15.96
N ASP A 1046 18.88 19.68 -15.70
CA ASP A 1046 18.66 18.39 -16.37
C ASP A 1046 18.66 18.48 -17.92
N GLU A 1047 19.37 19.46 -18.50
CA GLU A 1047 19.25 19.78 -19.93
C GLU A 1047 20.47 19.35 -20.77
N TYR A 1048 20.22 18.74 -21.93
CA TYR A 1048 21.24 18.51 -22.96
C TYR A 1048 21.29 19.68 -23.95
N ALA A 1049 22.45 20.32 -24.04
CA ALA A 1049 22.77 21.28 -25.08
C ALA A 1049 23.48 20.58 -26.25
N ILE A 1050 23.12 20.96 -27.48
CA ILE A 1050 23.64 20.35 -28.72
C ILE A 1050 24.16 21.45 -29.65
N GLY A 1051 25.48 21.49 -29.82
CA GLY A 1051 26.17 22.36 -30.78
C GLY A 1051 26.55 21.61 -32.05
N CYS A 1052 26.38 22.22 -33.22
CA CYS A 1052 26.76 21.67 -34.51
C CYS A 1052 27.08 22.82 -35.47
N ASP A 1053 28.32 22.88 -35.95
CA ASP A 1053 28.84 24.07 -36.63
C ASP A 1053 28.46 24.09 -38.12
N GLN A 1054 28.23 22.92 -38.72
CA GLN A 1054 27.76 22.76 -40.09
C GLN A 1054 26.67 21.67 -40.19
N LYS A 1055 25.41 22.07 -40.36
CA LYS A 1055 24.28 21.16 -40.57
C LYS A 1055 24.24 20.67 -42.02
N ASN A 1056 24.20 19.36 -42.21
CA ASN A 1056 24.20 18.70 -43.52
C ASN A 1056 22.79 18.23 -43.95
N GLY A 1057 22.70 17.50 -45.07
CA GLY A 1057 21.45 16.96 -45.61
C GLY A 1057 20.77 15.91 -44.71
N ASN A 1058 21.52 15.20 -43.88
CA ASN A 1058 20.95 14.24 -42.93
C ASN A 1058 20.11 14.96 -41.87
N ILE A 1059 20.64 16.03 -41.30
CA ILE A 1059 19.95 16.87 -40.30
C ILE A 1059 18.76 17.61 -40.92
N TRP A 1060 18.90 18.20 -42.11
CA TRP A 1060 17.87 19.06 -42.71
C TRP A 1060 16.73 18.32 -43.42
N HIS A 1061 16.94 17.07 -43.84
CA HIS A 1061 16.00 16.31 -44.68
C HIS A 1061 15.79 14.85 -44.26
N LYS A 1062 16.86 14.05 -44.05
CA LYS A 1062 16.73 12.59 -43.75
C LYS A 1062 16.12 12.32 -42.36
N TYR A 1063 16.46 13.17 -41.40
CA TYR A 1063 16.03 13.14 -40.01
C TYR A 1063 15.26 14.40 -39.63
N ALA A 1064 14.40 14.88 -40.52
CA ALA A 1064 13.59 16.06 -40.27
C ALA A 1064 12.09 15.78 -40.49
N VAL A 1065 11.25 16.45 -39.71
CA VAL A 1065 9.79 16.42 -39.84
C VAL A 1065 9.29 17.84 -40.09
N GLN A 1066 8.51 18.01 -41.16
CA GLN A 1066 7.89 19.27 -41.50
C GLN A 1066 6.52 19.37 -40.82
N GLY A 1067 6.44 20.16 -39.74
CA GLY A 1067 5.16 20.65 -39.23
C GLY A 1067 4.69 21.87 -40.03
N GLU A 1068 3.44 22.30 -39.80
CA GLU A 1068 2.85 23.46 -40.47
C GLU A 1068 3.58 24.77 -40.07
N PHE A 1069 3.75 25.01 -38.76
CA PHE A 1069 4.34 26.25 -38.25
C PHE A 1069 5.88 26.24 -38.22
N ARG A 1070 6.52 25.07 -38.16
CA ARG A 1070 7.99 24.93 -38.19
C ARG A 1070 8.46 23.54 -38.64
N ARG A 1071 9.69 23.46 -39.13
CA ARG A 1071 10.41 22.18 -39.30
C ARG A 1071 11.11 21.81 -37.99
N TYR A 1072 11.04 20.53 -37.64
CA TYR A 1072 11.81 19.89 -36.58
C TYR A 1072 12.98 19.19 -37.29
N ASP A 1073 14.20 19.68 -37.12
CA ASP A 1073 15.40 19.10 -37.75
C ASP A 1073 16.02 17.97 -36.90
N GLY A 1074 17.03 17.30 -37.44
CA GLY A 1074 17.69 16.17 -36.78
C GLY A 1074 18.28 16.48 -35.41
N LEU A 1075 18.64 17.75 -35.13
CA LEU A 1075 19.16 18.14 -33.81
C LEU A 1075 18.02 18.36 -32.80
N ASN A 1076 16.88 18.91 -33.24
CA ASN A 1076 15.67 18.99 -32.42
C ASN A 1076 15.17 17.58 -32.07
N LEU A 1077 15.16 16.65 -33.04
CA LEU A 1077 14.76 15.26 -32.79
C LEU A 1077 15.78 14.52 -31.92
N LEU A 1078 17.09 14.74 -32.10
CA LEU A 1078 18.13 14.21 -31.20
C LEU A 1078 17.97 14.72 -29.76
N LYS A 1079 17.64 16.01 -29.56
CA LYS A 1079 17.37 16.56 -28.22
C LYS A 1079 16.16 15.88 -27.57
N HIS A 1080 15.06 15.72 -28.31
CA HIS A 1080 13.90 14.97 -27.81
C HIS A 1080 14.23 13.51 -27.51
N ALA A 1081 15.06 12.86 -28.34
CA ALA A 1081 15.53 11.50 -28.09
C ALA A 1081 16.32 11.40 -26.75
N LEU A 1082 17.29 12.29 -26.52
CA LEU A 1082 18.11 12.35 -25.29
C LEU A 1082 17.30 12.67 -24.02
N HIS A 1083 16.20 13.41 -24.12
CA HIS A 1083 15.31 13.69 -22.99
C HIS A 1083 14.21 12.64 -22.78
N ASN A 1084 14.20 11.55 -23.56
CA ASN A 1084 13.11 10.60 -23.65
C ASN A 1084 11.71 11.24 -23.87
N THR A 1085 11.64 12.26 -24.76
CA THR A 1085 10.39 12.98 -25.09
C THR A 1085 10.09 12.93 -26.58
N ILE A 1086 8.89 13.41 -26.95
CA ILE A 1086 8.44 13.59 -28.34
C ILE A 1086 8.08 15.08 -28.51
N PRO A 1087 8.44 15.74 -29.63
CA PRO A 1087 8.03 17.12 -29.87
C PRO A 1087 6.50 17.25 -29.97
N ASP A 1088 5.93 18.26 -29.29
CA ASP A 1088 4.57 18.71 -29.62
C ASP A 1088 4.58 19.41 -30.98
N ILE A 1089 3.69 18.99 -31.88
CA ILE A 1089 3.52 19.53 -33.23
C ILE A 1089 2.03 19.82 -33.43
N ASN A 1090 1.73 21.07 -33.78
CA ASN A 1090 0.37 21.54 -34.04
C ASN A 1090 0.20 21.97 -35.49
N LYS A 1091 -1.04 21.88 -35.97
CA LYS A 1091 -1.55 22.38 -37.26
C LYS A 1091 -2.75 23.30 -37.03
N SER A 1092 -3.11 24.10 -38.02
CA SER A 1092 -4.36 24.86 -37.99
C SER A 1092 -5.55 23.97 -38.35
N LYS A 1093 -6.71 24.26 -37.76
CA LYS A 1093 -8.00 23.70 -38.17
C LYS A 1093 -9.08 24.77 -38.05
N THR A 1094 -9.75 25.06 -39.15
CA THR A 1094 -10.97 25.89 -39.15
C THR A 1094 -12.13 25.09 -38.57
N ILE A 1095 -12.92 25.70 -37.69
CA ILE A 1095 -14.14 25.17 -37.08
C ILE A 1095 -15.19 26.28 -37.15
N LEU A 1096 -16.46 25.93 -37.31
CA LEU A 1096 -17.57 26.88 -37.25
C LEU A 1096 -17.97 27.10 -35.78
N ASP A 1097 -18.05 28.36 -35.35
CA ASP A 1097 -18.54 28.76 -34.03
C ASP A 1097 -20.09 28.66 -33.96
N ALA A 1098 -20.68 28.86 -32.78
CA ALA A 1098 -22.11 28.65 -32.54
C ALA A 1098 -23.04 29.48 -33.44
N GLU A 1099 -22.65 30.68 -33.88
CA GLU A 1099 -23.41 31.49 -34.84
C GLU A 1099 -23.06 31.21 -36.32
N GLY A 1100 -22.25 30.19 -36.61
CA GLY A 1100 -21.88 29.78 -37.97
C GLY A 1100 -20.70 30.55 -38.59
N ASN A 1101 -19.88 31.23 -37.78
CA ASN A 1101 -18.69 31.95 -38.24
C ASN A 1101 -17.44 31.04 -38.26
N GLU A 1102 -16.58 31.14 -39.27
CA GLU A 1102 -15.33 30.38 -39.34
C GLU A 1102 -14.26 30.91 -38.35
N LYS A 1103 -13.71 30.01 -37.52
CA LYS A 1103 -12.72 30.29 -36.49
C LYS A 1103 -11.58 29.28 -36.57
N THR A 1104 -10.35 29.76 -36.71
CA THR A 1104 -9.17 28.90 -36.86
C THR A 1104 -8.51 28.65 -35.52
N ILE A 1105 -8.48 27.39 -35.06
CA ILE A 1105 -7.79 26.97 -33.84
C ILE A 1105 -6.54 26.14 -34.15
N LYS A 1106 -5.59 26.10 -33.21
CA LYS A 1106 -4.41 25.22 -33.28
C LYS A 1106 -4.75 23.85 -32.67
N VAL A 1107 -4.48 22.76 -33.38
CA VAL A 1107 -4.77 21.38 -32.97
C VAL A 1107 -3.55 20.51 -33.20
N ARG A 1108 -3.25 19.57 -32.29
CA ARG A 1108 -2.13 18.63 -32.45
C ARG A 1108 -2.22 17.86 -33.76
N ASP A 1109 -1.11 17.80 -34.49
CA ASP A 1109 -1.00 17.04 -35.72
C ASP A 1109 -0.44 15.63 -35.45
N GLY A 1110 -1.34 14.69 -35.14
CA GLY A 1110 -0.97 13.31 -34.82
C GLY A 1110 -0.06 12.65 -35.86
N HIS A 1111 -0.22 12.98 -37.15
CA HIS A 1111 0.62 12.41 -38.22
C HIS A 1111 2.07 12.93 -38.16
N ALA A 1112 2.26 14.24 -37.97
CA ALA A 1112 3.60 14.80 -37.77
C ALA A 1112 4.25 14.31 -36.46
N ILE A 1113 3.47 14.20 -35.38
CA ILE A 1113 3.95 13.65 -34.09
C ILE A 1113 4.37 12.18 -34.25
N GLN A 1114 3.60 11.35 -34.96
CA GLN A 1114 3.96 9.95 -35.27
C GLN A 1114 5.23 9.85 -36.11
N MET A 1115 5.39 10.68 -37.15
CA MET A 1115 6.63 10.72 -37.94
C MET A 1115 7.83 11.18 -37.11
N ALA A 1116 7.65 12.13 -36.19
CA ALA A 1116 8.70 12.58 -35.29
C ALA A 1116 9.10 11.48 -34.30
N ASN A 1117 8.13 10.77 -33.73
CA ASN A 1117 8.39 9.62 -32.85
C ASN A 1117 9.15 8.50 -33.59
N ALA A 1118 8.70 8.10 -34.78
CA ALA A 1118 9.39 7.09 -35.60
C ALA A 1118 10.84 7.48 -35.94
N LYS A 1119 11.13 8.78 -36.10
CA LYS A 1119 12.48 9.29 -36.32
C LYS A 1119 13.31 9.40 -35.04
N ILE A 1120 12.68 9.63 -33.89
CA ILE A 1120 13.32 9.55 -32.57
C ILE A 1120 13.72 8.10 -32.25
N GLU A 1121 12.86 7.12 -32.54
CA GLU A 1121 13.19 5.70 -32.40
C GLU A 1121 14.29 5.25 -33.38
N GLU A 1122 14.33 5.76 -34.62
CA GLU A 1122 15.45 5.49 -35.55
C GLU A 1122 16.80 5.98 -34.99
N ILE A 1123 16.80 7.10 -34.24
CA ILE A 1123 17.99 7.63 -33.56
C ILE A 1123 18.33 6.79 -32.30
N ARG A 1124 17.33 6.42 -31.48
CA ARG A 1124 17.52 5.60 -30.27
C ARG A 1124 18.08 4.21 -30.60
N GLN A 1125 17.43 3.48 -31.52
CA GLN A 1125 17.94 2.20 -31.99
C GLN A 1125 19.32 2.35 -32.63
N GLY A 1126 19.57 3.46 -33.35
CA GLY A 1126 20.88 3.81 -33.90
C GLY A 1126 21.99 3.88 -32.84
N PHE A 1127 21.69 4.35 -31.62
CA PHE A 1127 22.66 4.39 -30.52
C PHE A 1127 22.99 2.99 -29.99
N VAL A 1128 22.00 2.12 -29.80
CA VAL A 1128 22.20 0.72 -29.38
C VAL A 1128 22.99 -0.05 -30.46
N ASP A 1129 22.62 0.11 -31.72
CA ASP A 1129 23.31 -0.48 -32.87
C ASP A 1129 24.76 0.01 -33.01
N TRP A 1130 25.05 1.23 -32.58
CA TRP A 1130 26.39 1.82 -32.56
C TRP A 1130 27.21 1.27 -31.39
N LEU A 1131 26.65 1.24 -30.18
CA LEU A 1131 27.30 0.67 -28.98
C LEU A 1131 27.78 -0.76 -29.21
N GLY A 1132 26.95 -1.63 -29.80
CA GLY A 1132 27.33 -3.02 -30.12
C GLY A 1132 28.56 -3.15 -31.03
N ARG A 1133 28.84 -2.14 -31.86
CA ARG A 1133 29.99 -2.08 -32.79
C ARG A 1133 31.23 -1.39 -32.22
N THR A 1134 31.15 -0.83 -31.02
CA THR A 1134 32.32 -0.23 -30.36
C THR A 1134 33.35 -1.31 -29.95
N PRO A 1135 34.63 -0.96 -29.78
CA PRO A 1135 35.64 -1.89 -29.28
C PRO A 1135 35.29 -2.38 -27.86
N ASP A 1136 35.65 -3.61 -27.54
CA ASP A 1136 35.22 -4.22 -26.27
C ASP A 1136 35.82 -3.52 -25.04
N THR A 1137 37.00 -2.88 -25.16
CA THR A 1137 37.56 -2.01 -24.12
C THR A 1137 36.72 -0.78 -23.78
N PHE A 1138 35.85 -0.33 -24.69
CA PHE A 1138 34.87 0.73 -24.41
C PHE A 1138 33.59 0.19 -23.76
N LYS A 1139 33.24 -1.06 -24.06
CA LYS A 1139 32.13 -1.80 -23.43
C LYS A 1139 32.47 -2.10 -21.96
N GLU A 1140 33.68 -2.61 -21.71
CA GLU A 1140 34.27 -2.81 -20.39
C GLU A 1140 34.21 -1.50 -19.56
N GLN A 1141 34.67 -0.38 -20.11
CA GLN A 1141 34.60 0.94 -19.45
C GLN A 1141 33.17 1.40 -19.13
N LEU A 1142 32.16 1.00 -19.92
CA LEU A 1142 30.75 1.29 -19.63
C LEU A 1142 30.17 0.35 -18.57
N SER A 1143 30.48 -0.95 -18.61
CA SER A 1143 30.05 -1.89 -17.56
C SER A 1143 30.73 -1.60 -16.22
N ASP A 1144 32.02 -1.30 -16.20
CA ASP A 1144 32.74 -0.91 -14.97
C ASP A 1144 32.11 0.33 -14.34
N ARG A 1145 31.80 1.33 -15.18
CA ARG A 1145 31.12 2.55 -14.74
C ARG A 1145 29.70 2.28 -14.22
N TYR A 1146 28.95 1.39 -14.85
CA TYR A 1146 27.64 0.97 -14.34
C TYR A 1146 27.78 0.27 -12.99
N ASN A 1147 28.71 -0.67 -12.86
CA ASN A 1147 28.92 -1.43 -11.64
C ASN A 1147 29.33 -0.54 -10.46
N ARG A 1148 30.24 0.42 -10.66
CA ARG A 1148 30.63 1.39 -9.62
C ARG A 1148 29.52 2.36 -9.19
N LEU A 1149 28.53 2.62 -10.05
CA LEU A 1149 27.45 3.56 -9.77
C LEU A 1149 26.17 2.90 -9.23
N PHE A 1150 25.93 1.62 -9.55
CA PHE A 1150 24.66 0.94 -9.27
C PHE A 1150 24.82 -0.46 -8.66
N ASN A 1151 25.83 -1.25 -9.05
CA ASN A 1151 26.11 -2.59 -8.52
C ASN A 1151 27.20 -2.55 -7.43
N CYS A 1152 27.17 -1.50 -6.60
CA CYS A 1152 28.17 -1.20 -5.59
C CYS A 1152 27.65 -1.29 -4.16
N PHE A 1153 26.34 -1.50 -3.99
CA PHE A 1153 25.64 -1.37 -2.71
C PHE A 1153 25.29 -2.73 -2.10
N VAL A 1154 25.85 -3.02 -0.92
CA VAL A 1154 25.55 -4.22 -0.12
C VAL A 1154 24.51 -3.87 0.95
N ARG A 1155 23.48 -4.71 1.12
CA ARG A 1155 22.48 -4.51 2.18
C ARG A 1155 23.08 -4.84 3.55
N PRO A 1156 22.80 -4.06 4.60
CA PRO A 1156 23.08 -4.47 5.98
C PRO A 1156 22.43 -5.82 6.29
N ASN A 1157 23.16 -6.67 6.99
CA ASN A 1157 22.70 -7.97 7.48
C ASN A 1157 22.87 -7.99 9.00
N PHE A 1158 21.82 -7.56 9.70
CA PHE A 1158 21.82 -7.42 11.16
C PHE A 1158 21.70 -8.79 11.84
N ASP A 1159 22.69 -9.21 12.64
CA ASP A 1159 22.62 -10.45 13.43
C ASP A 1159 22.49 -10.15 14.94
N GLY A 1160 21.24 -10.09 15.41
CA GLY A 1160 20.91 -9.74 16.79
C GLY A 1160 21.02 -10.89 17.79
N THR A 1161 21.50 -12.08 17.38
CA THR A 1161 21.55 -13.28 18.24
C THR A 1161 22.38 -13.12 19.51
N HIS A 1162 23.33 -12.19 19.52
CA HIS A 1162 24.19 -11.85 20.65
C HIS A 1162 23.47 -11.06 21.77
N GLN A 1163 22.23 -10.61 21.57
CA GLN A 1163 21.51 -9.78 22.54
C GLN A 1163 20.79 -10.59 23.63
N SER A 1164 20.93 -10.12 24.87
CA SER A 1164 20.17 -10.56 26.04
C SER A 1164 19.03 -9.57 26.37
N PHE A 1165 17.96 -10.08 26.99
CA PHE A 1165 16.74 -9.33 27.34
C PHE A 1165 16.33 -9.66 28.79
N PRO A 1166 17.11 -9.23 29.81
CA PRO A 1166 17.02 -9.77 31.17
C PRO A 1166 15.67 -9.50 31.88
N ASP A 1167 15.07 -8.33 31.65
CA ASP A 1167 13.84 -7.89 32.33
C ASP A 1167 12.55 -8.21 31.54
N LEU A 1168 12.65 -8.96 30.45
CA LEU A 1168 11.50 -9.32 29.60
C LEU A 1168 10.79 -10.57 30.12
N ASP A 1169 9.51 -10.44 30.53
CA ASP A 1169 8.70 -11.54 31.07
C ASP A 1169 8.18 -12.51 29.98
N LEU A 1170 9.12 -13.20 29.35
CA LEU A 1170 8.90 -14.28 28.37
C LEU A 1170 8.04 -15.41 28.96
N LYS A 1171 8.12 -15.66 30.29
CA LYS A 1171 7.39 -16.71 30.99
C LYS A 1171 5.88 -16.46 30.99
N ARG A 1172 5.46 -15.22 31.24
CA ARG A 1172 4.04 -14.81 31.16
C ARG A 1172 3.50 -14.84 29.73
N LEU A 1173 4.38 -14.63 28.75
CA LEU A 1173 4.07 -14.77 27.31
C LEU A 1173 4.09 -16.23 26.82
N GLY A 1174 4.61 -17.18 27.60
CA GLY A 1174 4.62 -18.61 27.26
C GLY A 1174 5.73 -19.04 26.29
N ILE A 1175 6.71 -18.15 26.03
CA ILE A 1175 7.84 -18.37 25.12
C ILE A 1175 9.14 -18.57 25.89
N GLN A 1176 10.10 -19.30 25.33
CA GLN A 1176 11.40 -19.57 25.98
C GLN A 1176 12.44 -18.48 25.71
N ASP A 1177 12.43 -17.91 24.51
CA ASP A 1177 13.32 -16.84 24.04
C ASP A 1177 12.62 -16.12 22.87
N LEU A 1178 13.12 -14.94 22.47
CA LEU A 1178 12.66 -14.24 21.26
C LEU A 1178 13.14 -14.94 19.99
N TYR A 1179 12.33 -14.89 18.93
CA TYR A 1179 12.73 -15.41 17.61
C TYR A 1179 13.92 -14.64 17.06
N LYS A 1180 14.78 -15.30 16.25
CA LYS A 1180 15.95 -14.64 15.66
C LYS A 1180 15.56 -13.35 14.90
N SER A 1181 14.51 -13.39 14.07
CA SER A 1181 14.01 -12.20 13.35
C SER A 1181 13.65 -11.02 14.26
N GLN A 1182 13.14 -11.27 15.46
CA GLN A 1182 12.83 -10.24 16.46
C GLN A 1182 14.12 -9.65 17.06
N LYS A 1183 15.10 -10.50 17.37
CA LYS A 1183 16.42 -10.04 17.84
C LYS A 1183 17.14 -9.23 16.76
N ASP A 1184 17.15 -9.71 15.51
CA ASP A 1184 17.74 -9.03 14.35
C ASP A 1184 17.07 -7.67 14.09
N ALA A 1185 15.74 -7.57 14.25
CA ALA A 1185 15.00 -6.32 14.12
C ALA A 1185 15.30 -5.32 15.25
N VAL A 1186 15.39 -5.77 16.51
CA VAL A 1186 15.83 -4.92 17.64
C VAL A 1186 17.28 -4.47 17.44
N TRP A 1187 18.14 -5.34 16.90
CA TRP A 1187 19.53 -5.01 16.60
C TRP A 1187 19.63 -3.92 15.54
N MET A 1188 18.90 -4.07 14.42
CA MET A 1188 18.73 -3.03 13.40
C MET A 1188 18.30 -1.68 14.00
N LEU A 1189 17.31 -1.66 14.89
CA LEU A 1189 16.82 -0.42 15.50
C LEU A 1189 17.88 0.27 16.37
N LYS A 1190 18.66 -0.50 17.14
CA LYS A 1190 19.78 0.04 17.93
C LYS A 1190 20.88 0.59 17.02
N THR A 1191 21.34 -0.18 16.04
CA THR A 1191 22.42 0.23 15.12
C THR A 1191 22.03 1.46 14.28
N ASN A 1192 20.76 1.62 13.92
CA ASN A 1192 20.27 2.77 13.16
C ASN A 1192 19.94 4.01 14.01
N GLY A 1193 20.15 3.97 15.33
CA GLY A 1193 19.91 5.12 16.22
C GLY A 1193 18.44 5.38 16.57
N GLY A 1194 17.54 4.41 16.36
CA GLY A 1194 16.16 4.47 16.84
C GLY A 1194 15.08 3.97 15.88
N GLY A 1195 13.88 3.79 16.44
CA GLY A 1195 12.65 3.39 15.76
C GLY A 1195 11.75 2.58 16.69
N ILE A 1196 10.60 2.12 16.20
CA ILE A 1196 9.65 1.31 16.95
C ILE A 1196 9.38 0.02 16.18
N CYS A 1197 9.63 -1.13 16.80
CA CYS A 1197 9.14 -2.43 16.34
C CYS A 1197 7.91 -2.79 17.17
N ASP A 1198 6.73 -2.59 16.59
CA ASP A 1198 5.52 -3.26 17.05
C ASP A 1198 5.41 -4.62 16.35
N HIS A 1199 4.98 -5.65 17.09
CA HIS A 1199 5.01 -7.02 16.61
C HIS A 1199 4.07 -7.95 17.40
N GLU A 1200 2.87 -8.17 16.88
CA GLU A 1200 1.89 -9.08 17.47
C GLU A 1200 2.22 -10.54 17.17
N VAL A 1201 2.69 -11.28 18.19
CA VAL A 1201 2.86 -12.73 18.12
C VAL A 1201 1.51 -13.40 18.38
N LEU A 1202 0.74 -13.62 17.32
CA LEU A 1202 -0.43 -14.50 17.36
C LEU A 1202 0.01 -15.89 17.86
N ARG A 1203 -0.59 -16.37 18.94
CA ARG A 1203 -0.37 -17.73 19.44
C ARG A 1203 -1.09 -18.74 18.53
N PRO A 1204 -0.47 -19.90 18.22
CA PRO A 1204 -1.15 -21.04 17.62
C PRO A 1204 -2.08 -21.75 18.61
#